data_AF-A0A081P3I0-F1
#
_entry.id   AF-A0A081P3I0-F1
#
_cell.length_a   1.000
_cell.length_b   1.000
_cell.length_c   1.000
_cell.angle_alpha   90.00
_cell.angle_beta   90.00
_cell.angle_gamma   90.00
#
_symmetry.space_group_name_H-M   'P 1'
#
loop_
_entity.id
_entity.type
_entity.pdbx_description
1 polymer ?
#
loop_
_entity_poly.entity_id
_entity_poly.type
_entity_poly.pdbx_seq_one_letter_code
_entity_poly.pdbx_strand_id
1 'polypeptide(L)'
;MRESSYNFSTQNSQQPKDIRGGEKKVMKKSLSAILSLAMAFSMFSSVALGADAKKSSADFTDLKDLDAATKAKFDEMIGAGIFDGVKEGTFGLKDKMNRAQFAKVAALVFNLKVDTSLKTSSFSDVKSDDPANGYALPYIEAVKAAGITDGYAPGQFNPAGDVTKEQLATFLIRGLGKDSEGRNKTGVSDKTVSDWAKSYVALALELKLLSNGTDGTFGGTSAATRDLLVTSSYEAKKQFVDTNKPAKASIKEAKAADYNKVQVTLDRDVDTAKATVSLKKGTADVATDIKWSEDKKVATLTLKDGTKITEGTYSVTLGGLDASAVDKTTAEFKAENERLEKIEFVTANDTVAKSKKVRVQFKPTNQYGQNVSFPAGNFTVNATVPNNSASLTKDVDTGKFYVVMNTDDSGLISNNSQISVNIWDNDTKKSAVKVFKVGDFPYLAKVELGDVKYPTGKSALQSSGDKAVVKLTQYDQYGGELTIDSGTASNKIADPSAYITPKGNVPYESNLKYEFIDDNGDGVKDLVVKLDGKVTSTGVFTVSVFGGGSTATADIKLSASKIAAKVELGEFSGSLAVGDKDKYIDLIAYDAEGNKLSADDVIDNVKDKRFNISVSGPVNLGKTDNVPASMLDSEGKVVITGDKKGKIHIGEVTAKGNGQIYVNVFTNGVNSQASKSFNTVDARYPSTIKTVTDAATKAVAGGETKPKFQLFDNYTELMKEFDKPINENNSNGTVTYDVYATVTAGDTNFKVSVDGYGQLPTNGGASLTVKQFSDKEVKIETANVATGKEVEVKFALRKKKTDGTVIDSSVASVTKKVQVVDGKSENLKYNLKDLGSIFNTLDDDMYKNSTEIQGNPAKSKLAKELVVEATDSAGNKVAFPKQIKSVSSEVYEYVRYGLGDGNGKAYVIGKKTGTSNVTVRFLDGKGNDNTVTGQVTVKNEPNKVESIEAGKASKTFSRGANATADKLSDILVQNTTNQYKLYNLMGDLTVKNQYGNEFKNENIAPYNDKLLQLTYIITDVSMEQNGSVSLNGENLTIVGNGSFTLTVTAPNGKSATTTVVITN
;
A
#
# COMPACT_ATOMS: atom_id res chain seq x y z
N MET A 1 12.25 -42.99 64.27
CA MET A 1 12.08 -43.26 65.72
C MET A 1 10.94 -42.38 66.25
N ARG A 2 10.40 -42.74 67.42
CA ARG A 2 9.45 -42.04 68.32
C ARG A 2 9.45 -40.49 68.19
N GLU A 3 8.32 -39.80 68.04
CA GLU A 3 7.10 -39.65 68.89
C GLU A 3 7.20 -38.59 70.01
N SER A 4 6.34 -37.56 69.93
CA SER A 4 5.57 -36.88 71.02
C SER A 4 4.74 -35.76 70.38
N SER A 5 3.41 -35.62 70.53
CA SER A 5 2.48 -35.70 71.68
C SER A 5 2.54 -34.45 72.57
N TYR A 6 1.44 -33.86 73.09
CA TYR A 6 0.00 -34.24 73.11
C TYR A 6 -0.90 -33.10 72.49
N ASN A 7 -2.19 -32.83 72.72
CA ASN A 7 -3.19 -33.17 73.77
C ASN A 7 -4.66 -33.09 73.24
N PHE A 8 -5.67 -33.22 74.12
CA PHE A 8 -7.10 -33.44 73.79
C PHE A 8 -8.09 -32.38 74.33
N SER A 9 -9.20 -32.15 73.62
CA SER A 9 -10.56 -31.89 74.17
C SER A 9 -11.64 -31.90 73.04
N THR A 10 -12.94 -31.73 73.36
CA THR A 10 -13.94 -32.81 73.49
C THR A 10 -15.38 -32.26 73.73
N GLN A 11 -16.40 -33.12 73.53
CA GLN A 11 -17.79 -33.06 74.05
C GLN A 11 -18.73 -31.85 73.70
N ASN A 12 -19.57 -32.09 72.68
CA ASN A 12 -21.05 -32.11 72.71
C ASN A 12 -21.93 -30.89 73.16
N SER A 13 -22.97 -30.61 72.34
CA SER A 13 -24.42 -30.76 72.68
C SER A 13 -25.36 -29.60 72.27
N GLN A 14 -26.44 -29.96 71.56
CA GLN A 14 -27.78 -29.33 71.42
C GLN A 14 -28.02 -28.00 70.66
N GLN A 15 -29.11 -28.00 69.89
CA GLN A 15 -29.81 -26.84 69.31
C GLN A 15 -30.91 -26.31 70.25
N PRO A 16 -31.36 -25.07 70.05
CA PRO A 16 -32.80 -24.82 69.86
C PRO A 16 -33.16 -24.26 68.46
N LYS A 17 -34.48 -24.09 68.21
CA LYS A 17 -35.08 -23.69 66.91
C LYS A 17 -35.48 -22.20 66.83
N ASP A 18 -35.74 -21.77 65.58
CA ASP A 18 -36.66 -20.72 65.12
C ASP A 18 -36.77 -19.38 65.90
N ILE A 19 -36.61 -18.28 65.17
CA ILE A 19 -37.76 -17.41 64.79
C ILE A 19 -37.42 -16.73 63.44
N ARG A 20 -38.46 -16.39 62.66
CA ARG A 20 -38.35 -16.07 61.22
C ARG A 20 -38.35 -14.56 60.94
N GLY A 21 -37.57 -14.13 59.94
CA GLY A 21 -37.36 -12.71 59.58
C GLY A 21 -37.55 -12.31 58.10
N GLY A 22 -37.99 -13.20 57.21
CA GLY A 22 -38.53 -12.86 55.89
C GLY A 22 -37.56 -12.30 54.82
N GLU A 23 -36.79 -13.15 54.14
CA GLU A 23 -36.10 -12.77 52.90
C GLU A 23 -37.08 -12.45 51.74
N LYS A 24 -37.22 -11.17 51.38
CA LYS A 24 -38.03 -10.75 50.23
C LYS A 24 -37.19 -10.76 48.93
N LYS A 25 -37.15 -11.93 48.29
CA LYS A 25 -36.50 -12.29 47.01
C LYS A 25 -36.54 -11.21 45.89
N VAL A 26 -35.50 -10.39 45.79
CA VAL A 26 -35.12 -9.56 44.62
C VAL A 26 -33.60 -9.38 44.58
N MET A 27 -32.88 -9.43 43.45
CA MET A 27 -33.33 -9.64 42.06
C MET A 27 -32.24 -10.37 41.22
N LYS A 28 -32.47 -11.61 40.80
CA LYS A 28 -31.56 -12.37 39.92
C LYS A 28 -31.63 -11.87 38.46
N LYS A 29 -31.10 -10.67 38.14
CA LYS A 29 -31.12 -10.14 36.76
C LYS A 29 -29.82 -9.55 36.22
N SER A 30 -28.88 -9.08 37.03
CA SER A 30 -27.59 -8.55 36.54
C SER A 30 -26.59 -9.64 36.17
N LEU A 31 -26.29 -10.56 37.10
CA LEU A 31 -25.21 -11.55 36.92
C LEU A 31 -25.49 -12.55 35.78
N SER A 32 -26.76 -12.92 35.56
CA SER A 32 -27.13 -13.82 34.47
C SER A 32 -27.03 -13.16 33.09
N ALA A 33 -27.19 -11.83 33.00
CA ALA A 33 -27.16 -11.11 31.73
C ALA A 33 -25.74 -11.03 31.15
N ILE A 34 -24.73 -10.82 32.02
CA ILE A 34 -23.32 -10.78 31.63
C ILE A 34 -22.86 -12.15 31.12
N LEU A 35 -23.23 -13.24 31.82
CA LEU A 35 -22.85 -14.60 31.41
C LEU A 35 -23.57 -15.05 30.12
N SER A 36 -24.83 -14.62 29.89
CA SER A 36 -25.51 -14.85 28.61
C SER A 36 -24.91 -14.04 27.46
N LEU A 37 -24.36 -12.85 27.72
CA LEU A 37 -23.68 -12.07 26.69
C LEU A 37 -22.37 -12.73 26.26
N ALA A 38 -21.58 -13.24 27.22
CA ALA A 38 -20.35 -13.98 26.93
C ALA A 38 -20.60 -15.23 26.07
N MET A 39 -21.64 -16.02 26.37
CA MET A 39 -22.01 -17.19 25.57
C MET A 39 -22.62 -16.83 24.20
N ALA A 40 -23.25 -15.66 24.05
CA ALA A 40 -23.70 -15.17 22.76
C ALA A 40 -22.53 -14.74 21.86
N PHE A 41 -21.47 -14.14 22.43
CA PHE A 41 -20.27 -13.76 21.68
C PHE A 41 -19.39 -14.94 21.25
N SER A 42 -19.42 -16.08 21.96
CA SER A 42 -18.58 -17.25 21.62
C SER A 42 -19.10 -18.11 20.46
N MET A 43 -20.36 -17.94 20.02
CA MET A 43 -20.98 -18.84 19.02
C MET A 43 -20.74 -18.43 17.55
N PHE A 44 -20.03 -17.33 17.28
CA PHE A 44 -19.65 -16.93 15.92
C PHE A 44 -18.19 -16.43 15.78
N SER A 45 -17.34 -16.57 16.81
CA SER A 45 -15.93 -16.16 16.73
C SER A 45 -14.99 -17.21 16.08
N SER A 46 -15.52 -18.35 15.64
CA SER A 46 -14.75 -19.54 15.24
C SER A 46 -14.47 -19.65 13.72
N VAL A 47 -14.44 -18.54 12.99
CA VAL A 47 -14.23 -18.52 11.52
C VAL A 47 -13.07 -17.59 11.10
N ALA A 48 -12.38 -16.93 12.05
CA ALA A 48 -11.38 -15.91 11.75
C ALA A 48 -10.18 -15.81 12.72
N LEU A 49 -9.93 -16.83 13.55
CA LEU A 49 -8.72 -16.95 14.37
C LEU A 49 -8.27 -18.41 14.41
N GLY A 50 -6.97 -18.66 14.16
CA GLY A 50 -6.41 -20.00 14.07
C GLY A 50 -6.15 -20.44 12.62
N ALA A 51 -5.16 -19.83 11.97
CA ALA A 51 -4.58 -20.37 10.74
C ALA A 51 -3.52 -21.43 11.06
N ASP A 52 -3.92 -22.48 11.79
CA ASP A 52 -3.19 -23.74 11.74
C ASP A 52 -3.16 -24.23 10.28
N ALA A 53 -2.06 -24.86 9.86
CA ALA A 53 -1.93 -25.35 8.51
C ALA A 53 -3.06 -26.35 8.19
N LYS A 54 -3.92 -25.97 7.24
CA LYS A 54 -5.12 -26.70 6.83
C LYS A 54 -4.74 -28.09 6.32
N LYS A 55 -4.95 -29.12 7.14
CA LYS A 55 -4.51 -30.49 6.85
C LYS A 55 -5.15 -31.05 5.57
N SER A 56 -4.40 -31.91 4.93
CA SER A 56 -4.63 -32.50 3.61
C SER A 56 -4.31 -34.01 3.63
N SER A 57 -4.42 -34.70 2.50
CA SER A 57 -3.94 -36.08 2.37
C SER A 57 -2.42 -36.21 2.51
N ALA A 58 -1.64 -35.12 2.32
CA ALA A 58 -0.19 -35.13 2.50
C ALA A 58 0.23 -35.23 3.99
N ASP A 59 -0.64 -34.84 4.92
CA ASP A 59 -0.40 -34.88 6.36
C ASP A 59 -0.58 -36.29 6.98
N PHE A 60 -0.97 -37.28 6.18
CA PHE A 60 -1.30 -38.63 6.62
C PHE A 60 -0.49 -39.69 5.85
N THR A 61 0.36 -40.42 6.58
CA THR A 61 1.33 -41.38 6.02
C THR A 61 0.67 -42.57 5.31
N ASP A 62 -0.56 -42.91 5.67
CA ASP A 62 -1.39 -43.97 5.05
C ASP A 62 -2.22 -43.49 3.85
N LEU A 63 -2.19 -42.20 3.51
CA LEU A 63 -2.83 -41.63 2.30
C LEU A 63 -1.81 -41.32 1.18
N LYS A 64 -0.51 -41.42 1.46
CA LYS A 64 0.57 -41.04 0.53
C LYS A 64 0.54 -41.80 -0.80
N ASP A 65 0.09 -43.06 -0.81
CA ASP A 65 0.13 -43.97 -1.97
C ASP A 65 -1.19 -43.97 -2.77
N LEU A 66 -2.17 -43.13 -2.39
CA LEU A 66 -3.41 -42.97 -3.15
C LEU A 66 -3.18 -42.29 -4.50
N ASP A 67 -4.01 -42.64 -5.49
CA ASP A 67 -4.02 -41.99 -6.80
C ASP A 67 -4.50 -40.53 -6.72
N ALA A 68 -4.19 -39.74 -7.74
CA ALA A 68 -4.48 -38.30 -7.75
C ALA A 68 -5.99 -37.97 -7.69
N ALA A 69 -6.87 -38.80 -8.26
CA ALA A 69 -8.31 -38.56 -8.23
C ALA A 69 -8.90 -38.92 -6.85
N THR A 70 -8.43 -39.99 -6.20
CA THR A 70 -8.82 -40.31 -4.82
C THR A 70 -8.26 -39.31 -3.83
N LYS A 71 -6.99 -38.88 -3.96
CA LYS A 71 -6.41 -37.83 -3.11
C LYS A 71 -7.23 -36.56 -3.10
N ALA A 72 -7.62 -36.04 -4.28
CA ALA A 72 -8.44 -34.85 -4.39
C ALA A 72 -9.77 -34.95 -3.59
N LYS A 73 -10.38 -36.14 -3.50
CA LYS A 73 -11.58 -36.37 -2.65
C LYS A 73 -11.25 -36.28 -1.16
N PHE A 74 -10.12 -36.85 -0.73
CA PHE A 74 -9.68 -36.77 0.66
C PHE A 74 -9.27 -35.34 1.02
N ASP A 75 -8.53 -34.64 0.17
CA ASP A 75 -8.12 -33.25 0.35
C ASP A 75 -9.33 -32.32 0.51
N GLU A 76 -10.37 -32.48 -0.31
CA GLU A 76 -11.58 -31.65 -0.21
C GLU A 76 -12.39 -31.96 1.08
N MET A 77 -12.40 -33.21 1.56
CA MET A 77 -13.21 -33.62 2.72
C MET A 77 -12.49 -33.40 4.06
N ILE A 78 -11.17 -33.55 4.10
CA ILE A 78 -10.32 -33.17 5.23
C ILE A 78 -10.25 -31.64 5.31
N GLY A 79 -10.00 -30.97 4.19
CA GLY A 79 -9.95 -29.50 4.11
C GLY A 79 -11.30 -28.83 4.43
N ALA A 80 -12.43 -29.48 4.18
CA ALA A 80 -13.74 -28.99 4.62
C ALA A 80 -14.04 -29.24 6.12
N GLY A 81 -13.12 -29.84 6.89
CA GLY A 81 -13.33 -30.18 8.31
C GLY A 81 -14.34 -31.29 8.54
N ILE A 82 -14.71 -32.05 7.50
CA ILE A 82 -15.71 -33.12 7.56
C ILE A 82 -15.06 -34.40 8.13
N PHE A 83 -13.79 -34.64 7.81
CA PHE A 83 -13.02 -35.80 8.28
C PHE A 83 -11.71 -35.43 8.96
N ASP A 84 -11.56 -35.85 10.21
CA ASP A 84 -10.30 -35.84 10.95
C ASP A 84 -9.61 -37.21 10.84
N GLY A 85 -8.28 -37.25 10.98
CA GLY A 85 -7.53 -38.51 11.12
C GLY A 85 -7.75 -39.18 12.48
N VAL A 86 -7.49 -40.49 12.57
CA VAL A 86 -7.65 -41.25 13.83
C VAL A 86 -6.56 -40.94 14.86
N LYS A 87 -5.41 -40.42 14.41
CA LYS A 87 -4.34 -39.83 15.23
C LYS A 87 -3.47 -38.93 14.36
N GLU A 88 -2.48 -38.26 14.96
CA GLU A 88 -1.46 -37.53 14.22
C GLU A 88 -0.71 -38.45 13.24
N GLY A 89 -0.53 -37.99 11.99
CA GLY A 89 0.16 -38.73 10.93
C GLY A 89 -0.56 -39.97 10.39
N THR A 90 -1.78 -40.32 10.85
CA THR A 90 -2.54 -41.49 10.37
C THR A 90 -4.03 -41.20 10.23
N PHE A 91 -4.57 -41.37 9.01
CA PHE A 91 -5.98 -41.19 8.71
C PHE A 91 -6.83 -42.40 9.10
N GLY A 92 -6.26 -43.61 9.12
CA GLY A 92 -6.98 -44.85 9.43
C GLY A 92 -7.76 -45.37 8.23
N LEU A 93 -7.16 -45.34 7.02
CA LEU A 93 -7.84 -45.57 5.74
C LEU A 93 -8.75 -46.82 5.72
N LYS A 94 -8.31 -47.93 6.33
CA LYS A 94 -9.02 -49.22 6.37
C LYS A 94 -9.64 -49.56 7.73
N ASP A 95 -9.60 -48.64 8.68
CA ASP A 95 -10.30 -48.81 9.94
C ASP A 95 -11.83 -48.70 9.71
N LYS A 96 -12.61 -49.28 10.61
CA LYS A 96 -14.07 -49.12 10.63
C LYS A 96 -14.44 -47.75 11.22
N MET A 97 -15.63 -47.25 10.90
CA MET A 97 -16.20 -46.06 11.54
C MET A 97 -17.42 -46.43 12.39
N ASN A 98 -17.50 -45.86 13.59
CA ASN A 98 -18.66 -46.05 14.45
C ASN A 98 -19.80 -45.05 14.13
N ARG A 99 -21.00 -45.34 14.62
CA ARG A 99 -22.21 -44.56 14.33
C ARG A 99 -22.15 -43.12 14.87
N ALA A 100 -21.40 -42.88 15.95
CA ALA A 100 -21.14 -41.54 16.49
C ALA A 100 -20.29 -40.67 15.53
N GLN A 101 -19.19 -41.22 15.02
CA GLN A 101 -18.34 -40.58 14.01
C GLN A 101 -19.12 -40.32 12.71
N PHE A 102 -19.91 -41.30 12.26
CA PHE A 102 -20.78 -41.13 11.08
C PHE A 102 -21.82 -40.02 11.28
N ALA A 103 -22.42 -39.89 12.47
CA ALA A 103 -23.39 -38.82 12.74
C ALA A 103 -22.75 -37.42 12.59
N LYS A 104 -21.50 -37.23 13.04
CA LYS A 104 -20.73 -35.99 12.76
C LYS A 104 -20.56 -35.78 11.25
N VAL A 105 -20.06 -36.80 10.54
CA VAL A 105 -19.83 -36.70 9.08
C VAL A 105 -21.11 -36.36 8.33
N ALA A 106 -22.20 -37.09 8.55
CA ALA A 106 -23.48 -36.86 7.87
C ALA A 106 -24.06 -35.46 8.16
N ALA A 107 -23.99 -35.00 9.41
CA ALA A 107 -24.45 -33.65 9.75
C ALA A 107 -23.65 -32.54 9.06
N LEU A 108 -22.34 -32.72 8.87
CA LEU A 108 -21.49 -31.77 8.14
C LEU A 108 -21.67 -31.85 6.62
N VAL A 109 -21.81 -33.07 6.06
CA VAL A 109 -22.03 -33.31 4.62
C VAL A 109 -23.36 -32.72 4.14
N PHE A 110 -24.43 -32.88 4.92
CA PHE A 110 -25.77 -32.39 4.58
C PHE A 110 -26.11 -31.02 5.20
N ASN A 111 -25.08 -30.27 5.66
CA ASN A 111 -25.20 -28.93 6.26
C ASN A 111 -26.35 -28.80 7.29
N LEU A 112 -26.46 -29.76 8.21
CA LEU A 112 -27.56 -29.82 9.17
C LEU A 112 -27.37 -28.82 10.31
N LYS A 113 -28.48 -28.30 10.84
CA LYS A 113 -28.47 -27.42 12.01
C LYS A 113 -28.14 -28.22 13.28
N VAL A 114 -26.87 -28.20 13.67
CA VAL A 114 -26.36 -28.80 14.92
C VAL A 114 -26.52 -27.81 16.08
N ASP A 115 -27.24 -28.20 17.14
CA ASP A 115 -27.34 -27.41 18.38
C ASP A 115 -26.36 -27.94 19.44
N THR A 116 -25.18 -27.34 19.53
CA THR A 116 -24.11 -27.72 20.47
C THR A 116 -24.43 -27.37 21.94
N SER A 117 -25.52 -26.64 22.21
CA SER A 117 -25.96 -26.36 23.59
C SER A 117 -26.59 -27.57 24.27
N LEU A 118 -27.11 -28.54 23.50
CA LEU A 118 -27.79 -29.73 24.00
C LEU A 118 -26.97 -30.52 25.05
N LYS A 119 -27.67 -31.03 26.07
CA LYS A 119 -27.11 -31.82 27.19
C LYS A 119 -27.84 -33.14 27.44
N THR A 120 -28.95 -33.39 26.73
CA THR A 120 -29.72 -34.63 26.80
C THR A 120 -30.13 -35.04 25.39
N SER A 121 -30.18 -36.34 25.14
CA SER A 121 -30.57 -36.93 23.86
C SER A 121 -31.99 -37.48 23.92
N SER A 122 -32.63 -37.61 22.77
CA SER A 122 -33.86 -38.36 22.57
C SER A 122 -33.62 -39.86 22.34
N PHE A 123 -32.38 -40.34 22.54
CA PHE A 123 -31.99 -41.73 22.66
C PHE A 123 -31.39 -42.00 24.05
N SER A 124 -31.77 -43.13 24.65
CA SER A 124 -31.45 -43.49 26.04
C SER A 124 -29.98 -43.85 26.31
N ASP A 125 -29.28 -44.28 25.26
CA ASP A 125 -27.88 -44.73 25.24
C ASP A 125 -26.90 -43.64 24.79
N VAL A 126 -27.37 -42.45 24.45
CA VAL A 126 -26.54 -41.29 24.09
C VAL A 126 -26.37 -40.39 25.32
N LYS A 127 -25.12 -40.23 25.75
CA LYS A 127 -24.74 -39.54 27.00
C LYS A 127 -23.76 -38.42 26.71
N SER A 128 -24.02 -37.20 27.19
CA SER A 128 -23.09 -36.06 27.00
C SER A 128 -21.75 -36.23 27.71
N ASP A 129 -21.72 -37.13 28.70
CA ASP A 129 -20.61 -37.47 29.58
C ASP A 129 -19.91 -38.79 29.21
N ASP A 130 -20.28 -39.43 28.09
CA ASP A 130 -19.49 -40.52 27.49
C ASP A 130 -18.15 -39.96 26.94
N PRO A 131 -16.97 -40.37 27.48
CA PRO A 131 -15.68 -39.85 27.03
C PRO A 131 -15.31 -40.21 25.59
N ALA A 132 -15.89 -41.27 25.03
CA ALA A 132 -15.59 -41.76 23.68
C ALA A 132 -16.57 -41.25 22.62
N ASN A 133 -17.87 -41.12 22.95
CA ASN A 133 -18.91 -40.76 21.96
C ASN A 133 -19.78 -39.55 22.35
N GLY A 134 -19.63 -38.98 23.55
CA GLY A 134 -20.53 -37.92 24.04
C GLY A 134 -20.49 -36.63 23.22
N TYR A 135 -19.37 -36.36 22.54
CA TYR A 135 -19.23 -35.28 21.56
C TYR A 135 -20.24 -35.38 20.40
N ALA A 136 -20.73 -36.58 20.08
CA ALA A 136 -21.60 -36.83 18.94
C ALA A 136 -23.08 -36.49 19.23
N LEU A 137 -23.49 -36.34 20.49
CA LEU A 137 -24.88 -36.06 20.90
C LEU A 137 -25.59 -35.00 20.04
N PRO A 138 -25.06 -33.76 19.87
CA PRO A 138 -25.76 -32.74 19.10
C PRO A 138 -25.84 -33.04 17.60
N TYR A 139 -24.91 -33.84 17.06
CA TYR A 139 -24.93 -34.31 15.68
C TYR A 139 -25.94 -35.46 15.50
N ILE A 140 -26.05 -36.36 16.48
CA ILE A 140 -27.03 -37.47 16.51
C ILE A 140 -28.46 -36.91 16.54
N GLU A 141 -28.74 -35.90 17.36
CA GLU A 141 -30.05 -35.22 17.34
C GLU A 141 -30.29 -34.47 16.01
N ALA A 142 -29.26 -33.87 15.39
CA ALA A 142 -29.41 -33.20 14.10
C ALA A 142 -29.76 -34.19 12.96
N VAL A 143 -29.09 -35.34 12.85
CA VAL A 143 -29.44 -36.36 11.84
C VAL A 143 -30.79 -37.02 12.11
N LYS A 144 -31.23 -37.09 13.38
CA LYS A 144 -32.59 -37.54 13.74
C LYS A 144 -33.65 -36.52 13.32
N ALA A 145 -33.43 -35.24 13.64
CA ALA A 145 -34.34 -34.15 13.27
C ALA A 145 -34.47 -33.98 11.75
N ALA A 146 -33.42 -34.32 10.99
CA ALA A 146 -33.43 -34.35 9.53
C ALA A 146 -34.07 -35.63 8.93
N GLY A 147 -34.59 -36.56 9.75
CA GLY A 147 -35.20 -37.81 9.26
C GLY A 147 -34.22 -38.83 8.69
N ILE A 148 -32.91 -38.63 8.87
CA ILE A 148 -31.88 -39.55 8.35
C ILE A 148 -31.88 -40.85 9.16
N THR A 149 -32.14 -40.78 10.47
CA THR A 149 -32.08 -41.95 11.36
C THR A 149 -33.20 -41.96 12.40
N ASP A 150 -33.86 -43.11 12.52
CA ASP A 150 -34.84 -43.40 13.56
C ASP A 150 -34.19 -44.02 14.82
N GLY A 151 -32.93 -44.46 14.71
CA GLY A 151 -32.17 -45.13 15.76
C GLY A 151 -31.35 -46.33 15.25
N TYR A 152 -31.09 -47.27 16.17
CA TYR A 152 -30.61 -48.64 15.91
C TYR A 152 -31.65 -49.66 16.41
N ALA A 153 -32.26 -49.38 17.56
CA ALA A 153 -33.36 -50.12 18.15
C ALA A 153 -34.33 -49.12 18.84
N PRO A 154 -35.54 -49.53 19.28
CA PRO A 154 -36.48 -48.61 19.92
C PRO A 154 -35.86 -47.85 21.11
N GLY A 155 -35.73 -46.53 20.98
CA GLY A 155 -35.14 -45.65 22.00
C GLY A 155 -33.60 -45.70 22.12
N GLN A 156 -32.89 -46.34 21.19
CA GLN A 156 -31.43 -46.48 21.19
C GLN A 156 -30.81 -46.08 19.85
N PHE A 157 -29.63 -45.47 19.86
CA PHE A 157 -28.87 -45.10 18.66
C PHE A 157 -27.68 -46.04 18.37
N ASN A 158 -27.16 -46.72 19.39
CA ASN A 158 -25.90 -47.47 19.39
C ASN A 158 -24.70 -46.65 18.88
N PRO A 159 -24.20 -45.65 19.63
CA PRO A 159 -23.15 -44.73 19.17
C PRO A 159 -21.82 -45.41 18.87
N ALA A 160 -21.45 -46.39 19.69
CA ALA A 160 -20.17 -47.10 19.60
C ALA A 160 -20.16 -48.23 18.55
N GLY A 161 -21.32 -48.66 18.05
CA GLY A 161 -21.42 -49.73 17.07
C GLY A 161 -20.93 -49.32 15.67
N ASP A 162 -20.38 -50.28 14.93
CA ASP A 162 -20.00 -50.13 13.52
C ASP A 162 -21.19 -49.70 12.64
N VAL A 163 -20.95 -48.86 11.64
CA VAL A 163 -21.90 -48.63 10.53
C VAL A 163 -21.74 -49.75 9.50
N THR A 164 -22.82 -50.44 9.12
CA THR A 164 -22.78 -51.40 7.99
C THR A 164 -22.94 -50.71 6.64
N LYS A 165 -22.47 -51.32 5.55
CA LYS A 165 -22.59 -50.74 4.19
C LYS A 165 -24.05 -50.45 3.80
N GLU A 166 -24.98 -51.32 4.20
CA GLU A 166 -26.41 -51.14 3.94
C GLU A 166 -27.04 -50.01 4.77
N GLN A 167 -26.55 -49.77 6.00
CA GLN A 167 -26.90 -48.59 6.79
C GLN A 167 -26.32 -47.31 6.16
N LEU A 168 -25.06 -47.34 5.73
CA LEU A 168 -24.42 -46.22 5.03
C LEU A 168 -25.19 -45.83 3.76
N ALA A 169 -25.55 -46.80 2.91
CA ALA A 169 -26.41 -46.57 1.74
C ALA A 169 -27.74 -45.89 2.13
N THR A 170 -28.43 -46.43 3.13
CA THR A 170 -29.72 -45.90 3.61
C THR A 170 -29.58 -44.47 4.12
N PHE A 171 -28.56 -44.17 4.94
CA PHE A 171 -28.33 -42.83 5.47
C PHE A 171 -27.98 -41.81 4.40
N LEU A 172 -27.17 -42.17 3.39
CA LEU A 172 -26.83 -41.25 2.30
C LEU A 172 -28.06 -40.94 1.42
N ILE A 173 -28.89 -41.95 1.10
CA ILE A 173 -30.15 -41.74 0.37
C ILE A 173 -31.11 -40.83 1.15
N ARG A 174 -31.21 -40.99 2.47
CA ARG A 174 -32.04 -40.14 3.32
C ARG A 174 -31.50 -38.70 3.42
N GLY A 175 -30.20 -38.52 3.59
CA GLY A 175 -29.56 -37.20 3.64
C GLY A 175 -29.67 -36.42 2.31
N LEU A 176 -29.74 -37.12 1.18
CA LEU A 176 -30.08 -36.55 -0.13
C LEU A 176 -31.59 -36.22 -0.30
N GLY A 177 -32.41 -36.40 0.73
CA GLY A 177 -33.87 -36.21 0.66
C GLY A 177 -34.62 -37.27 -0.14
N LYS A 178 -33.95 -38.34 -0.58
CA LYS A 178 -34.46 -39.37 -1.50
C LYS A 178 -35.09 -40.58 -0.81
N ASP A 179 -35.47 -40.48 0.47
CA ASP A 179 -36.02 -41.61 1.25
C ASP A 179 -37.25 -42.26 0.57
N SER A 180 -38.18 -41.46 0.02
CA SER A 180 -39.35 -42.00 -0.69
C SER A 180 -39.00 -42.72 -1.99
N GLU A 181 -37.92 -42.33 -2.66
CA GLU A 181 -37.40 -43.01 -3.85
C GLU A 181 -36.69 -44.32 -3.45
N GLY A 182 -35.88 -44.26 -2.38
CA GLY A 182 -35.19 -45.40 -1.79
C GLY A 182 -36.10 -46.48 -1.22
N ARG A 183 -37.31 -46.13 -0.76
CA ARG A 183 -38.33 -47.12 -0.34
C ARG A 183 -39.03 -47.81 -1.52
N ASN A 184 -39.20 -47.11 -2.65
CA ASN A 184 -39.99 -47.60 -3.79
C ASN A 184 -39.13 -48.21 -4.92
N LYS A 185 -37.80 -48.13 -4.83
CA LYS A 185 -36.88 -48.73 -5.82
C LYS A 185 -36.92 -50.27 -5.76
N THR A 186 -36.96 -50.92 -6.92
CA THR A 186 -36.74 -52.37 -7.03
C THR A 186 -35.40 -52.75 -6.39
N GLY A 187 -35.44 -53.58 -5.34
CA GLY A 187 -34.27 -53.92 -4.55
C GLY A 187 -33.27 -54.85 -5.26
N VAL A 188 -32.02 -54.81 -4.81
CA VAL A 188 -30.96 -55.71 -5.33
C VAL A 188 -31.26 -57.18 -5.03
N SER A 189 -30.84 -58.07 -5.92
CA SER A 189 -30.94 -59.53 -5.78
C SER A 189 -29.85 -60.14 -4.86
N ASP A 190 -28.98 -59.31 -4.30
CA ASP A 190 -27.89 -59.73 -3.42
C ASP A 190 -28.44 -60.29 -2.08
N LYS A 191 -27.92 -61.46 -1.68
CA LYS A 191 -28.28 -62.15 -0.43
C LYS A 191 -27.50 -61.66 0.79
N THR A 192 -26.44 -60.87 0.59
CA THR A 192 -25.63 -60.27 1.67
C THR A 192 -26.25 -58.99 2.24
N VAL A 193 -27.30 -58.47 1.59
CA VAL A 193 -28.06 -57.27 1.95
C VAL A 193 -29.37 -57.69 2.64
N SER A 194 -29.64 -57.10 3.80
CA SER A 194 -30.89 -57.31 4.53
C SER A 194 -32.11 -56.82 3.73
N ASP A 195 -33.24 -57.53 3.80
CA ASP A 195 -34.42 -57.22 2.97
C ASP A 195 -34.92 -55.77 3.09
N TRP A 196 -34.85 -55.19 4.29
CA TRP A 196 -35.22 -53.78 4.55
C TRP A 196 -34.35 -52.75 3.81
N ALA A 197 -33.13 -53.12 3.41
CA ALA A 197 -32.15 -52.23 2.82
C ALA A 197 -31.99 -52.38 1.30
N LYS A 198 -32.51 -53.47 0.70
CA LYS A 198 -32.26 -53.83 -0.72
C LYS A 198 -32.62 -52.73 -1.71
N SER A 199 -33.68 -51.97 -1.45
CA SER A 199 -34.15 -50.86 -2.28
C SER A 199 -33.26 -49.61 -2.15
N TYR A 200 -32.83 -49.27 -0.93
CA TYR A 200 -31.87 -48.18 -0.68
C TYR A 200 -30.50 -48.48 -1.29
N VAL A 201 -30.01 -49.73 -1.20
CA VAL A 201 -28.77 -50.17 -1.84
C VAL A 201 -28.88 -50.08 -3.36
N ALA A 202 -30.01 -50.48 -3.96
CA ALA A 202 -30.23 -50.34 -5.41
C ALA A 202 -30.13 -48.88 -5.87
N LEU A 203 -30.74 -47.94 -5.14
CA LEU A 203 -30.66 -46.51 -5.46
C LEU A 203 -29.26 -45.91 -5.20
N ALA A 204 -28.56 -46.35 -4.16
CA ALA A 204 -27.20 -45.88 -3.86
C ALA A 204 -26.16 -46.32 -4.91
N LEU A 205 -26.36 -47.50 -5.52
CA LEU A 205 -25.58 -47.98 -6.67
C LEU A 205 -25.92 -47.20 -7.95
N GLU A 206 -27.20 -46.94 -8.22
CA GLU A 206 -27.66 -46.16 -9.38
C GLU A 206 -27.13 -44.72 -9.36
N LEU A 207 -27.17 -44.06 -8.19
CA LEU A 207 -26.61 -42.73 -7.96
C LEU A 207 -25.08 -42.73 -7.82
N LYS A 208 -24.42 -43.89 -7.95
CA LYS A 208 -22.96 -44.06 -7.86
C LYS A 208 -22.34 -43.52 -6.56
N LEU A 209 -23.12 -43.51 -5.48
CA LEU A 209 -22.66 -43.15 -4.14
C LEU A 209 -21.77 -44.25 -3.56
N LEU A 210 -22.09 -45.50 -3.92
CA LEU A 210 -21.39 -46.72 -3.50
C LEU A 210 -21.27 -47.66 -4.72
N SER A 211 -20.45 -48.70 -4.60
CA SER A 211 -20.27 -49.73 -5.63
C SER A 211 -20.25 -51.13 -5.01
N ASN A 212 -20.48 -52.15 -5.85
CA ASN A 212 -20.20 -53.54 -5.47
C ASN A 212 -18.69 -53.78 -5.34
N GLY A 213 -18.31 -54.85 -4.64
CA GLY A 213 -16.96 -55.37 -4.56
C GLY A 213 -16.57 -56.16 -5.82
N THR A 214 -15.32 -56.62 -5.84
CA THR A 214 -14.72 -57.38 -6.96
C THR A 214 -15.31 -58.77 -7.16
N ASP A 215 -16.03 -59.30 -6.17
CA ASP A 215 -16.83 -60.54 -6.27
C ASP A 215 -18.23 -60.32 -6.89
N GLY A 216 -18.58 -59.08 -7.24
CA GLY A 216 -19.88 -58.70 -7.79
C GLY A 216 -20.97 -58.49 -6.72
N THR A 217 -20.70 -58.75 -5.44
CA THR A 217 -21.63 -58.51 -4.32
C THR A 217 -21.44 -57.12 -3.72
N PHE A 218 -22.45 -56.61 -3.02
CA PHE A 218 -22.36 -55.39 -2.24
C PHE A 218 -21.76 -55.65 -0.84
N GLY A 219 -22.13 -56.79 -0.22
CA GLY A 219 -21.71 -57.15 1.14
C GLY A 219 -22.45 -56.32 2.21
N GLY A 220 -23.77 -56.17 2.09
CA GLY A 220 -24.55 -55.16 2.83
C GLY A 220 -24.37 -55.14 4.34
N THR A 221 -24.39 -56.32 4.96
CA THR A 221 -24.24 -56.53 6.40
C THR A 221 -22.80 -56.35 6.92
N SER A 222 -21.79 -56.19 6.05
CA SER A 222 -20.41 -55.90 6.46
C SER A 222 -20.23 -54.45 6.94
N ALA A 223 -19.28 -54.21 7.85
CA ALA A 223 -18.94 -52.87 8.33
C ALA A 223 -18.30 -52.03 7.22
N ALA A 224 -18.64 -50.74 7.17
CA ALA A 224 -18.02 -49.78 6.26
C ALA A 224 -16.66 -49.32 6.79
N THR A 225 -15.65 -49.31 5.91
CA THR A 225 -14.33 -48.72 6.18
C THR A 225 -14.35 -47.21 6.00
N ARG A 226 -13.40 -46.52 6.63
CA ARG A 226 -13.24 -45.06 6.51
C ARG A 226 -13.03 -44.61 5.06
N ASP A 227 -12.32 -45.37 4.21
CA ASP A 227 -12.17 -45.03 2.79
C ASP A 227 -13.47 -45.08 1.99
N LEU A 228 -14.31 -46.10 2.22
CA LEU A 228 -15.64 -46.18 1.62
C LEU A 228 -16.52 -45.01 2.09
N LEU A 229 -16.41 -44.64 3.35
CA LEU A 229 -17.21 -43.58 3.96
C LEU A 229 -16.79 -42.17 3.49
N VAL A 230 -15.49 -41.90 3.33
CA VAL A 230 -15.00 -40.66 2.68
C VAL A 230 -15.51 -40.57 1.24
N THR A 231 -15.28 -41.61 0.45
CA THR A 231 -15.58 -41.59 -0.99
C THR A 231 -17.09 -41.52 -1.27
N SER A 232 -17.92 -42.24 -0.51
CA SER A 232 -19.38 -42.16 -0.65
C SER A 232 -19.96 -40.84 -0.13
N SER A 233 -19.40 -40.29 0.96
CA SER A 233 -19.81 -38.98 1.48
C SER A 233 -19.42 -37.85 0.52
N TYR A 234 -18.31 -37.99 -0.20
CA TYR A 234 -17.89 -37.06 -1.25
C TYR A 234 -18.87 -37.04 -2.43
N GLU A 235 -19.25 -38.21 -2.96
CA GLU A 235 -20.24 -38.27 -4.05
C GLU A 235 -21.65 -37.83 -3.60
N ALA A 236 -22.01 -38.06 -2.33
CA ALA A 236 -23.24 -37.52 -1.75
C ALA A 236 -23.19 -35.99 -1.61
N LYS A 237 -22.09 -35.42 -1.10
CA LYS A 237 -21.87 -33.96 -0.99
C LYS A 237 -22.02 -33.26 -2.35
N LYS A 238 -21.53 -33.88 -3.43
CA LYS A 238 -21.69 -33.39 -4.81
C LYS A 238 -23.12 -33.45 -5.36
N GLN A 239 -23.95 -34.35 -4.85
CA GLN A 239 -25.35 -34.52 -5.26
C GLN A 239 -26.34 -33.81 -4.31
N PHE A 240 -25.87 -33.34 -3.15
CA PHE A 240 -26.68 -32.66 -2.16
C PHE A 240 -27.04 -31.23 -2.61
N VAL A 241 -28.34 -30.94 -2.65
CA VAL A 241 -28.86 -29.59 -2.83
C VAL A 241 -29.20 -29.04 -1.45
N ASP A 242 -28.38 -28.10 -0.96
CA ASP A 242 -28.60 -27.47 0.34
C ASP A 242 -29.86 -26.59 0.34
N THR A 243 -30.96 -27.16 0.82
CA THR A 243 -32.26 -26.47 0.96
C THR A 243 -32.27 -25.41 2.07
N ASN A 244 -31.25 -25.37 2.94
CA ASN A 244 -31.09 -24.31 3.94
C ASN A 244 -30.38 -23.06 3.37
N LYS A 245 -29.78 -23.15 2.17
CA LYS A 245 -29.04 -22.05 1.52
C LYS A 245 -30.00 -21.02 0.91
N PRO A 246 -30.17 -19.81 1.50
CA PRO A 246 -31.20 -18.84 1.10
C PRO A 246 -31.16 -18.57 -0.41
N ALA A 247 -32.30 -18.59 -1.12
CA ALA A 247 -32.32 -18.71 -2.59
C ALA A 247 -31.50 -17.62 -3.34
N LYS A 248 -31.39 -16.44 -2.75
CA LYS A 248 -30.61 -15.27 -3.19
C LYS A 248 -29.53 -14.92 -2.16
N ALA A 249 -28.48 -14.22 -2.57
CA ALA A 249 -27.45 -13.71 -1.66
C ALA A 249 -27.83 -12.35 -1.02
N SER A 250 -27.52 -12.19 0.26
CA SER A 250 -27.76 -10.98 1.05
C SER A 250 -26.58 -10.63 1.95
N ILE A 251 -26.37 -9.34 2.23
CA ILE A 251 -25.48 -8.91 3.32
C ILE A 251 -26.15 -9.18 4.67
N LYS A 252 -25.64 -10.19 5.37
CA LYS A 252 -26.05 -10.59 6.71
C LYS A 252 -25.53 -9.60 7.76
N GLU A 253 -24.27 -9.18 7.66
CA GLU A 253 -23.61 -8.26 8.59
C GLU A 253 -22.53 -7.43 7.87
N ALA A 254 -22.32 -6.19 8.31
CA ALA A 254 -21.12 -5.42 8.00
C ALA A 254 -20.62 -4.75 9.30
N LYS A 255 -19.31 -4.72 9.54
CA LYS A 255 -18.71 -4.10 10.74
C LYS A 255 -17.23 -3.75 10.54
N ALA A 256 -16.73 -2.81 11.34
CA ALA A 256 -15.29 -2.65 11.50
C ALA A 256 -14.70 -3.90 12.18
N ALA A 257 -13.56 -4.38 11.67
CA ALA A 257 -12.81 -5.53 12.18
C ALA A 257 -11.35 -5.18 12.51
N ASP A 258 -10.90 -3.99 12.13
CA ASP A 258 -9.60 -3.40 12.48
C ASP A 258 -9.67 -1.87 12.28
N TYR A 259 -8.64 -1.13 12.68
CA TYR A 259 -8.55 0.32 12.48
C TYR A 259 -8.64 0.75 11.00
N ASN A 260 -8.36 -0.13 10.04
CA ASN A 260 -8.48 0.10 8.61
C ASN A 260 -9.20 -1.03 7.84
N LYS A 261 -9.96 -1.90 8.52
CA LYS A 261 -10.64 -3.05 7.88
C LYS A 261 -12.12 -3.12 8.21
N VAL A 262 -12.94 -3.34 7.19
CA VAL A 262 -14.37 -3.65 7.31
C VAL A 262 -14.59 -5.09 6.88
N GLN A 263 -15.25 -5.87 7.73
CA GLN A 263 -15.69 -7.22 7.40
C GLN A 263 -17.15 -7.18 6.97
N VAL A 264 -17.46 -7.83 5.84
CA VAL A 264 -18.80 -7.92 5.25
C VAL A 264 -19.14 -9.39 5.10
N THR A 265 -20.13 -9.85 5.85
CA THR A 265 -20.56 -11.25 5.91
C THR A 265 -21.85 -11.42 5.12
N LEU A 266 -21.85 -12.37 4.20
CA LEU A 266 -23.02 -12.79 3.42
C LEU A 266 -23.73 -13.99 4.09
N ASP A 267 -24.98 -14.23 3.70
CA ASP A 267 -25.72 -15.43 4.09
C ASP A 267 -25.36 -16.68 3.27
N ARG A 268 -24.85 -16.49 2.04
CA ARG A 268 -24.33 -17.54 1.15
C ARG A 268 -23.12 -17.06 0.34
N ASP A 269 -22.46 -18.02 -0.29
CA ASP A 269 -21.40 -17.84 -1.27
C ASP A 269 -21.89 -17.14 -2.56
N VAL A 270 -20.98 -16.43 -3.23
CA VAL A 270 -21.23 -15.66 -4.46
C VAL A 270 -20.15 -15.90 -5.53
N ASP A 271 -20.44 -15.50 -6.76
CA ASP A 271 -19.47 -15.44 -7.86
C ASP A 271 -18.49 -14.27 -7.64
N THR A 272 -17.40 -14.53 -6.94
CA THR A 272 -16.36 -13.55 -6.58
C THR A 272 -15.58 -12.99 -7.78
N ALA A 273 -15.76 -13.52 -9.00
CA ALA A 273 -15.23 -12.92 -10.22
C ALA A 273 -16.10 -11.77 -10.75
N LYS A 274 -17.35 -11.66 -10.27
CA LYS A 274 -18.31 -10.60 -10.63
C LYS A 274 -18.68 -9.71 -9.44
N ALA A 275 -18.76 -10.28 -8.24
CA ALA A 275 -19.21 -9.59 -7.04
C ALA A 275 -18.28 -8.42 -6.66
N THR A 276 -18.81 -7.21 -6.71
CA THR A 276 -18.16 -5.99 -6.21
C THR A 276 -18.71 -5.63 -4.84
N VAL A 277 -17.90 -5.01 -3.99
CA VAL A 277 -18.36 -4.45 -2.71
C VAL A 277 -17.79 -3.05 -2.55
N SER A 278 -18.65 -2.06 -2.36
CA SER A 278 -18.26 -0.67 -2.13
C SER A 278 -18.56 -0.23 -0.70
N LEU A 279 -17.75 0.70 -0.19
CA LEU A 279 -17.85 1.27 1.15
C LEU A 279 -18.02 2.80 1.03
N LYS A 280 -18.96 3.36 1.79
CA LYS A 280 -19.14 4.81 1.94
C LYS A 280 -19.14 5.23 3.40
N LYS A 281 -18.71 6.47 3.68
CA LYS A 281 -18.93 7.16 4.96
C LYS A 281 -19.92 8.30 4.72
N GLY A 282 -21.14 8.15 5.22
CA GLY A 282 -22.27 8.98 4.75
C GLY A 282 -22.42 8.88 3.23
N THR A 283 -22.32 10.00 2.51
CA THR A 283 -22.42 10.04 1.04
C THR A 283 -21.09 9.78 0.32
N ALA A 284 -19.94 9.94 1.00
CA ALA A 284 -18.62 9.92 0.39
C ALA A 284 -18.08 8.50 0.21
N ASP A 285 -17.57 8.20 -0.99
CA ASP A 285 -16.89 6.94 -1.31
C ASP A 285 -15.58 6.76 -0.54
N VAL A 286 -15.34 5.55 -0.05
CA VAL A 286 -14.13 5.16 0.68
C VAL A 286 -13.41 4.09 -0.14
N ALA A 287 -12.21 4.42 -0.61
CA ALA A 287 -11.44 3.52 -1.47
C ALA A 287 -10.87 2.33 -0.67
N THR A 288 -11.16 1.11 -1.13
CA THR A 288 -10.76 -0.13 -0.46
C THR A 288 -10.24 -1.19 -1.43
N ASP A 289 -9.33 -2.04 -0.97
CA ASP A 289 -9.04 -3.33 -1.59
C ASP A 289 -9.87 -4.45 -0.95
N ILE A 290 -10.29 -5.44 -1.74
CA ILE A 290 -11.17 -6.53 -1.31
C ILE A 290 -10.44 -7.88 -1.31
N LYS A 291 -10.53 -8.61 -0.19
CA LYS A 291 -10.11 -10.01 -0.08
C LYS A 291 -11.30 -10.87 0.36
N TRP A 292 -11.68 -11.82 -0.47
CA TRP A 292 -12.73 -12.81 -0.15
C TRP A 292 -12.16 -13.97 0.67
N SER A 293 -13.00 -14.57 1.53
CA SER A 293 -12.75 -15.86 2.16
C SER A 293 -12.80 -17.02 1.16
N GLU A 294 -12.20 -18.15 1.52
CA GLU A 294 -12.18 -19.37 0.68
C GLU A 294 -13.60 -19.91 0.42
N ASP A 295 -14.49 -19.82 1.41
CA ASP A 295 -15.91 -20.18 1.29
C ASP A 295 -16.75 -19.14 0.52
N LYS A 296 -16.15 -18.02 0.11
CA LYS A 296 -16.77 -16.90 -0.61
C LYS A 296 -17.92 -16.19 0.12
N LYS A 297 -18.05 -16.36 1.45
CA LYS A 297 -19.12 -15.73 2.25
C LYS A 297 -18.69 -14.46 2.99
N VAL A 298 -17.39 -14.17 3.06
CA VAL A 298 -16.87 -13.00 3.77
C VAL A 298 -15.97 -12.18 2.86
N ALA A 299 -16.31 -10.91 2.66
CA ALA A 299 -15.42 -9.92 2.07
C ALA A 299 -14.73 -9.11 3.18
N THR A 300 -13.41 -9.04 3.14
CA THR A 300 -12.62 -8.13 3.97
C THR A 300 -12.19 -6.95 3.10
N LEU A 301 -12.71 -5.76 3.41
CA LEU A 301 -12.36 -4.51 2.75
C LEU A 301 -11.27 -3.83 3.57
N THR A 302 -10.11 -3.59 2.97
CA THR A 302 -9.00 -2.84 3.60
C THR A 302 -8.93 -1.45 2.99
N LEU A 303 -8.97 -0.41 3.82
CA LEU A 303 -8.94 0.98 3.37
C LEU A 303 -7.56 1.34 2.78
N LYS A 304 -7.56 2.01 1.62
CA LYS A 304 -6.34 2.41 0.90
C LYS A 304 -5.59 3.57 1.58
N ASP A 305 -4.34 3.77 1.15
CA ASP A 305 -3.49 4.92 1.50
C ASP A 305 -3.29 5.15 3.01
N GLY A 306 -3.25 4.06 3.79
CA GLY A 306 -3.16 4.08 5.24
C GLY A 306 -4.38 4.70 5.95
N THR A 307 -5.49 4.90 5.24
CA THR A 307 -6.66 5.60 5.75
C THR A 307 -7.34 4.80 6.85
N LYS A 308 -7.55 5.44 8.01
CA LYS A 308 -8.23 4.82 9.15
C LYS A 308 -9.74 4.95 9.05
N ILE A 309 -10.44 3.94 9.56
CA ILE A 309 -11.83 4.05 10.00
C ILE A 309 -11.88 5.11 11.12
N THR A 310 -12.87 6.00 11.02
CA THR A 310 -13.08 7.13 11.94
C THR A 310 -14.55 7.24 12.28
N GLU A 311 -14.87 7.80 13.43
CA GLU A 311 -16.23 7.82 14.00
C GLU A 311 -17.31 8.30 13.00
N GLY A 312 -18.41 7.55 12.91
CA GLY A 312 -19.55 7.87 12.04
C GLY A 312 -20.26 6.63 11.49
N THR A 313 -21.30 6.87 10.69
CA THR A 313 -22.04 5.80 10.00
C THR A 313 -21.39 5.49 8.65
N TYR A 314 -21.15 4.21 8.40
CA TYR A 314 -20.69 3.68 7.13
C TYR A 314 -21.78 2.80 6.50
N SER A 315 -21.89 2.85 5.17
CA SER A 315 -22.77 1.98 4.39
C SER A 315 -21.96 1.14 3.41
N VAL A 316 -22.34 -0.13 3.27
CA VAL A 316 -21.74 -1.12 2.36
C VAL A 316 -22.78 -1.50 1.31
N THR A 317 -22.35 -1.62 0.05
CA THR A 317 -23.20 -2.12 -1.06
C THR A 317 -22.51 -3.25 -1.81
N LEU A 318 -23.20 -4.39 -1.94
CA LEU A 318 -22.85 -5.52 -2.81
C LEU A 318 -23.41 -5.27 -4.22
N GLY A 319 -22.58 -5.40 -5.24
CA GLY A 319 -22.91 -5.16 -6.64
C GLY A 319 -22.27 -6.18 -7.60
N GLY A 320 -22.39 -5.92 -8.91
CA GLY A 320 -21.81 -6.76 -9.97
C GLY A 320 -22.48 -8.13 -10.20
N LEU A 321 -23.41 -8.52 -9.33
CA LEU A 321 -24.24 -9.73 -9.46
C LEU A 321 -25.60 -9.41 -10.08
N ASP A 322 -26.20 -10.39 -10.76
CA ASP A 322 -27.53 -10.29 -11.34
C ASP A 322 -28.61 -10.00 -10.29
N ALA A 323 -29.54 -9.09 -10.59
CA ALA A 323 -30.61 -8.67 -9.67
C ALA A 323 -31.59 -9.81 -9.29
N SER A 324 -31.60 -10.92 -10.05
CA SER A 324 -32.32 -12.15 -9.72
C SER A 324 -31.60 -13.00 -8.66
N ALA A 325 -30.28 -12.88 -8.54
CA ALA A 325 -29.42 -13.68 -7.67
C ALA A 325 -29.16 -13.05 -6.28
N VAL A 326 -29.50 -11.76 -6.10
CA VAL A 326 -29.33 -11.01 -4.84
C VAL A 326 -30.66 -10.51 -4.27
N ASP A 327 -30.69 -10.27 -2.96
CA ASP A 327 -31.83 -9.67 -2.26
C ASP A 327 -31.42 -8.40 -1.50
N LYS A 328 -30.99 -8.52 -0.24
CA LYS A 328 -30.53 -7.38 0.55
C LYS A 328 -29.06 -7.06 0.22
N THR A 329 -28.87 -6.18 -0.76
CA THR A 329 -27.55 -5.76 -1.26
C THR A 329 -26.85 -4.71 -0.39
N THR A 330 -27.52 -4.11 0.61
CA THR A 330 -26.95 -3.03 1.44
C THR A 330 -26.94 -3.36 2.93
N ALA A 331 -25.97 -2.81 3.65
CA ALA A 331 -25.92 -2.82 5.11
C ALA A 331 -25.26 -1.55 5.64
N GLU A 332 -25.68 -1.07 6.81
CA GLU A 332 -25.05 0.04 7.51
C GLU A 332 -24.50 -0.40 8.86
N PHE A 333 -23.40 0.24 9.29
CA PHE A 333 -22.86 0.09 10.64
C PHE A 333 -22.31 1.42 11.15
N LYS A 334 -22.30 1.58 12.48
CA LYS A 334 -21.56 2.68 13.12
C LYS A 334 -20.15 2.22 13.43
N ALA A 335 -19.19 3.06 13.14
CA ALA A 335 -17.80 2.87 13.51
C ALA A 335 -17.37 3.92 14.54
N GLU A 336 -16.33 3.59 15.28
CA GLU A 336 -15.67 4.44 16.28
C GLU A 336 -14.25 4.77 15.81
N ASN A 337 -13.66 5.84 16.34
CA ASN A 337 -12.22 6.08 16.18
C ASN A 337 -11.43 4.94 16.85
N GLU A 338 -10.25 4.63 16.31
CA GLU A 338 -9.32 3.67 16.93
C GLU A 338 -8.92 4.15 18.33
N ARG A 339 -9.00 3.24 19.32
CA ARG A 339 -8.49 3.45 20.68
C ARG A 339 -7.65 2.27 21.14
N LEU A 340 -6.76 2.49 22.10
CA LEU A 340 -6.08 1.42 22.82
C LEU A 340 -7.06 0.70 23.78
N GLU A 341 -7.17 -0.61 23.65
CA GLU A 341 -7.96 -1.44 24.54
C GLU A 341 -7.11 -2.13 25.62
N LYS A 342 -5.97 -2.73 25.26
CA LYS A 342 -5.07 -3.42 26.21
C LYS A 342 -3.60 -3.33 25.79
N ILE A 343 -2.67 -3.51 26.73
CA ILE A 343 -1.24 -3.76 26.46
C ILE A 343 -0.90 -5.15 27.04
N GLU A 344 -0.19 -5.97 26.27
CA GLU A 344 0.19 -7.34 26.65
C GLU A 344 1.64 -7.64 26.25
N PHE A 345 2.37 -8.46 26.99
CA PHE A 345 3.66 -8.99 26.53
C PHE A 345 3.45 -10.28 25.72
N VAL A 346 4.14 -10.43 24.59
CA VAL A 346 3.98 -11.58 23.68
C VAL A 346 5.01 -12.68 23.97
N THR A 347 6.12 -12.34 24.61
CA THR A 347 7.19 -13.28 24.98
C THR A 347 6.67 -14.40 25.89
N ALA A 348 6.64 -15.62 25.35
CA ALA A 348 6.15 -16.83 26.02
C ALA A 348 7.03 -17.30 27.20
N ASN A 349 8.29 -16.85 27.24
CA ASN A 349 9.23 -17.12 28.34
C ASN A 349 9.31 -15.92 29.30
N ASP A 350 9.65 -16.19 30.55
CA ASP A 350 9.96 -15.19 31.59
C ASP A 350 11.48 -14.95 31.71
N THR A 351 12.27 -15.45 30.77
CA THR A 351 13.73 -15.25 30.67
C THR A 351 14.07 -14.48 29.40
N VAL A 352 15.07 -13.60 29.48
CA VAL A 352 15.70 -12.91 28.35
C VAL A 352 17.20 -13.17 28.33
N ALA A 353 17.81 -13.32 27.16
CA ALA A 353 19.26 -13.54 27.08
C ALA A 353 20.09 -12.35 27.60
N LYS A 354 21.35 -12.62 27.97
CA LYS A 354 22.34 -11.59 28.28
C LYS A 354 22.97 -11.05 26.98
N SER A 355 22.66 -9.82 26.59
CA SER A 355 23.14 -9.24 25.34
C SER A 355 23.05 -7.71 25.30
N LYS A 356 23.90 -7.08 24.48
CA LYS A 356 23.89 -5.64 24.20
C LYS A 356 22.55 -5.12 23.68
N LYS A 357 21.79 -5.95 22.97
CA LYS A 357 20.50 -5.59 22.37
C LYS A 357 19.55 -6.78 22.41
N VAL A 358 18.59 -6.71 23.32
CA VAL A 358 17.48 -7.65 23.47
C VAL A 358 16.19 -6.98 22.96
N ARG A 359 15.43 -7.66 22.10
CA ARG A 359 14.06 -7.27 21.71
C ARG A 359 13.04 -8.08 22.51
N VAL A 360 12.23 -7.41 23.34
CA VAL A 360 11.08 -8.00 24.04
C VAL A 360 9.79 -7.52 23.37
N GLN A 361 9.09 -8.43 22.70
CA GLN A 361 7.86 -8.09 21.97
C GLN A 361 6.67 -7.83 22.92
N PHE A 362 5.93 -6.76 22.65
CA PHE A 362 4.64 -6.48 23.27
C PHE A 362 3.55 -6.17 22.22
N LYS A 363 2.29 -6.32 22.60
CA LYS A 363 1.11 -6.15 21.77
C LYS A 363 0.16 -5.12 22.41
N PRO A 364 0.24 -3.85 22.01
CA PRO A 364 -0.82 -2.88 22.28
C PRO A 364 -1.98 -3.16 21.31
N THR A 365 -3.14 -3.57 21.84
CA THR A 365 -4.31 -3.96 21.05
C THR A 365 -5.39 -2.88 21.01
N ASN A 366 -6.03 -2.71 19.85
CA ASN A 366 -7.18 -1.83 19.66
C ASN A 366 -8.50 -2.49 20.10
N GLN A 367 -9.63 -1.77 20.01
CA GLN A 367 -10.95 -2.30 20.40
C GLN A 367 -11.43 -3.52 19.59
N TYR A 368 -10.74 -3.86 18.49
CA TYR A 368 -11.02 -5.02 17.63
C TYR A 368 -10.04 -6.19 17.88
N GLY A 369 -9.19 -6.10 18.91
CA GLY A 369 -8.19 -7.13 19.29
C GLY A 369 -6.93 -7.17 18.40
N GLN A 370 -6.85 -6.29 17.40
CA GLN A 370 -5.73 -6.16 16.47
C GLN A 370 -4.66 -5.21 17.03
N ASN A 371 -3.44 -5.16 16.48
CA ASN A 371 -2.43 -4.19 16.91
C ASN A 371 -2.91 -2.76 16.64
N VAL A 372 -2.65 -1.82 17.56
CA VAL A 372 -2.89 -0.40 17.27
C VAL A 372 -1.98 0.09 16.14
N SER A 373 -2.51 0.97 15.30
CA SER A 373 -1.74 1.62 14.24
C SER A 373 -0.75 2.66 14.76
N PHE A 374 -0.84 3.06 16.04
CA PHE A 374 -0.07 4.13 16.68
C PHE A 374 1.46 3.95 16.53
N PRO A 375 2.26 5.03 16.47
CA PRO A 375 3.72 4.95 16.56
C PRO A 375 4.18 4.52 17.96
N ALA A 376 5.43 4.07 18.08
CA ALA A 376 6.01 3.66 19.36
C ALA A 376 6.00 4.78 20.43
N GLY A 377 6.10 6.05 20.01
CA GLY A 377 6.10 7.23 20.90
C GLY A 377 4.78 7.54 21.61
N ASN A 378 3.66 6.87 21.27
CA ASN A 378 2.45 6.91 22.10
C ASN A 378 2.63 6.17 23.44
N PHE A 379 3.68 5.34 23.56
CA PHE A 379 3.99 4.59 24.76
C PHE A 379 5.27 5.12 25.41
N THR A 380 5.38 4.95 26.73
CA THR A 380 6.62 5.14 27.47
C THR A 380 7.00 3.81 28.14
N VAL A 381 8.31 3.54 28.23
CA VAL A 381 8.87 2.40 28.96
C VAL A 381 9.75 2.86 30.11
N ASN A 382 9.74 2.11 31.20
CA ASN A 382 10.75 2.15 32.25
C ASN A 382 11.16 0.71 32.56
N ALA A 383 12.46 0.42 32.57
CA ALA A 383 12.98 -0.90 32.92
C ALA A 383 14.11 -0.80 33.94
N THR A 384 14.21 -1.79 34.83
CA THR A 384 15.28 -1.87 35.83
C THR A 384 16.58 -2.39 35.22
N VAL A 385 17.08 -1.69 34.20
CA VAL A 385 18.37 -1.88 33.52
C VAL A 385 19.28 -0.67 33.76
N PRO A 386 20.61 -0.81 33.66
CA PRO A 386 21.55 0.30 33.80
C PRO A 386 21.17 1.51 32.93
N ASN A 387 21.23 2.70 33.56
CA ASN A 387 20.88 4.00 32.99
C ASN A 387 19.44 4.11 32.42
N ASN A 388 18.53 3.17 32.75
CA ASN A 388 17.24 2.97 32.07
C ASN A 388 17.39 2.99 30.54
N SER A 389 18.36 2.24 30.02
CA SER A 389 18.66 2.07 28.59
C SER A 389 17.57 1.34 27.78
N ALA A 390 16.35 1.22 28.30
CA ALA A 390 15.20 0.70 27.58
C ALA A 390 14.58 1.77 26.67
N SER A 391 14.27 1.36 25.45
CA SER A 391 13.62 2.19 24.42
C SER A 391 12.49 1.40 23.75
N LEU A 392 11.64 2.09 23.00
CA LEU A 392 10.49 1.49 22.32
C LEU A 392 10.64 1.64 20.80
N THR A 393 10.49 0.54 20.09
CA THR A 393 10.44 0.53 18.62
C THR A 393 9.16 -0.12 18.12
N LYS A 394 8.73 0.30 16.93
CA LYS A 394 7.72 -0.37 16.13
C LYS A 394 8.38 -0.82 14.84
N ASP A 395 8.29 -2.10 14.54
CA ASP A 395 8.79 -2.67 13.30
C ASP A 395 7.84 -2.26 12.15
N VAL A 396 8.43 -1.69 11.09
CA VAL A 396 7.68 -1.05 10.00
C VAL A 396 7.03 -2.04 9.05
N ASP A 397 7.57 -3.25 8.95
CA ASP A 397 7.12 -4.30 8.04
C ASP A 397 6.01 -5.17 8.63
N THR A 398 6.10 -5.46 9.93
CA THR A 398 5.21 -6.37 10.65
C THR A 398 4.21 -5.66 11.56
N GLY A 399 4.46 -4.39 11.90
CA GLY A 399 3.66 -3.65 12.88
C GLY A 399 3.75 -4.20 14.31
N LYS A 400 4.71 -5.10 14.60
CA LYS A 400 5.07 -5.55 15.95
C LYS A 400 5.69 -4.39 16.74
N PHE A 401 5.51 -4.38 18.06
CA PHE A 401 6.14 -3.42 18.95
C PHE A 401 7.12 -4.14 19.89
N TYR A 402 8.23 -3.48 20.22
CA TYR A 402 9.29 -4.05 21.05
C TYR A 402 9.78 -3.04 22.08
N VAL A 403 10.11 -3.56 23.27
CA VAL A 403 11.09 -2.92 24.15
C VAL A 403 12.47 -3.38 23.71
N VAL A 404 13.36 -2.43 23.44
CA VAL A 404 14.77 -2.68 23.12
C VAL A 404 15.62 -2.25 24.31
N MET A 405 16.39 -3.16 24.88
CA MET A 405 17.19 -2.91 26.09
C MET A 405 18.56 -3.62 26.05
N ASN A 406 19.52 -3.08 26.79
CA ASN A 406 20.81 -3.73 27.06
C ASN A 406 20.73 -4.57 28.35
N THR A 407 21.11 -5.84 28.27
CA THR A 407 21.27 -6.75 29.43
C THR A 407 22.71 -7.23 29.63
N ASP A 408 23.63 -6.92 28.70
CA ASP A 408 25.07 -7.17 28.81
C ASP A 408 25.77 -6.09 29.65
N ASP A 409 25.54 -6.15 30.96
CA ASP A 409 26.17 -5.28 31.96
C ASP A 409 26.84 -6.11 33.08
N SER A 410 27.82 -5.53 33.79
CA SER A 410 28.53 -6.21 34.87
C SER A 410 27.68 -6.42 36.13
N GLY A 411 26.68 -5.56 36.40
CA GLY A 411 25.72 -5.71 37.50
C GLY A 411 24.56 -6.67 37.21
N LEU A 412 24.40 -7.11 35.95
CA LEU A 412 23.38 -8.09 35.56
C LEU A 412 23.99 -9.50 35.48
N ILE A 413 23.79 -10.29 36.53
CA ILE A 413 24.33 -11.63 36.69
C ILE A 413 23.40 -12.64 36.02
N SER A 414 23.91 -13.35 35.01
CA SER A 414 23.19 -14.43 34.34
C SER A 414 22.67 -15.46 35.33
N ASN A 415 21.43 -15.88 35.09
CA ASN A 415 20.62 -16.77 35.92
C ASN A 415 20.27 -16.29 37.35
N ASN A 416 20.66 -15.09 37.78
CA ASN A 416 20.38 -14.55 39.11
C ASN A 416 19.66 -13.18 39.11
N SER A 417 20.01 -12.28 38.19
CA SER A 417 19.37 -10.95 38.11
C SER A 417 17.98 -11.01 37.46
N GLN A 418 17.12 -10.07 37.86
CA GLN A 418 15.79 -9.83 37.27
C GLN A 418 15.66 -8.39 36.79
N ILE A 419 14.88 -8.20 35.72
CA ILE A 419 14.54 -6.90 35.13
C ILE A 419 13.02 -6.76 35.14
N SER A 420 12.50 -5.77 35.87
CA SER A 420 11.10 -5.35 35.73
C SER A 420 10.98 -4.39 34.55
N VAL A 421 10.06 -4.65 33.62
CA VAL A 421 9.75 -3.79 32.47
C VAL A 421 8.30 -3.33 32.59
N ASN A 422 8.10 -2.02 32.69
CA ASN A 422 6.79 -1.36 32.73
C ASN A 422 6.60 -0.53 31.46
N ILE A 423 5.53 -0.80 30.72
CA ILE A 423 5.11 -0.05 29.53
C ILE A 423 3.76 0.58 29.82
N TRP A 424 3.58 1.86 29.51
CA TRP A 424 2.27 2.53 29.60
C TRP A 424 2.00 3.44 28.40
N ASP A 425 0.72 3.58 28.09
CA ASP A 425 0.21 4.51 27.10
C ASP A 425 0.18 5.94 27.65
N ASN A 426 0.58 6.90 26.83
CA ASN A 426 0.77 8.27 27.25
C ASN A 426 -0.54 9.03 27.46
N ASP A 427 -1.65 8.61 26.86
CA ASP A 427 -2.94 9.29 26.96
C ASP A 427 -3.88 8.61 27.97
N THR A 428 -4.19 7.34 27.74
CA THR A 428 -5.16 6.54 28.52
C THR A 428 -4.58 6.01 29.83
N LYS A 429 -3.25 6.06 30.00
CA LYS A 429 -2.48 5.50 31.14
C LYS A 429 -2.67 3.98 31.36
N LYS A 430 -3.26 3.27 30.39
CA LYS A 430 -3.27 1.79 30.36
C LYS A 430 -1.82 1.29 30.34
N SER A 431 -1.51 0.27 31.13
CA SER A 431 -0.14 -0.22 31.32
C SER A 431 -0.05 -1.73 31.38
N ALA A 432 1.17 -2.24 31.16
CA ALA A 432 1.55 -3.63 31.36
C ALA A 432 2.92 -3.69 32.03
N VAL A 433 3.06 -4.58 33.02
CA VAL A 433 4.33 -4.85 33.71
C VAL A 433 4.64 -6.34 33.58
N LYS A 434 5.87 -6.68 33.19
CA LYS A 434 6.40 -8.04 33.25
C LYS A 434 7.82 -8.02 33.81
N VAL A 435 8.12 -8.99 34.67
CA VAL A 435 9.47 -9.22 35.20
C VAL A 435 10.12 -10.34 34.41
N PHE A 436 11.36 -10.11 33.99
CA PHE A 436 12.17 -11.07 33.24
C PHE A 436 13.42 -11.45 34.02
N LYS A 437 13.75 -12.73 34.04
CA LYS A 437 15.04 -13.25 34.49
C LYS A 437 16.10 -12.98 33.42
N VAL A 438 17.30 -12.53 33.82
CA VAL A 438 18.46 -12.48 32.91
C VAL A 438 19.03 -13.89 32.78
N GLY A 439 19.02 -14.44 31.57
CA GLY A 439 19.59 -15.74 31.23
C GLY A 439 21.07 -15.66 30.85
N ASP A 440 21.53 -16.66 30.11
CA ASP A 440 22.87 -16.74 29.56
C ASP A 440 22.98 -15.99 28.22
N PHE A 441 24.16 -15.97 27.60
CA PHE A 441 24.34 -15.32 26.29
C PHE A 441 23.48 -16.00 25.20
N PRO A 442 22.95 -15.23 24.23
CA PRO A 442 22.08 -15.77 23.19
C PRO A 442 22.84 -16.63 22.19
N TYR A 443 22.20 -17.70 21.72
CA TYR A 443 22.60 -18.43 20.52
C TYR A 443 21.38 -18.61 19.60
N LEU A 444 21.61 -18.70 18.29
CA LEU A 444 20.54 -18.97 17.33
C LEU A 444 19.91 -20.34 17.60
N ALA A 445 18.64 -20.37 17.95
CA ALA A 445 17.89 -21.58 18.30
C ALA A 445 16.74 -21.88 17.32
N LYS A 446 16.14 -20.86 16.70
CA LYS A 446 15.11 -21.02 15.67
C LYS A 446 15.25 -20.00 14.55
N VAL A 447 14.90 -20.40 13.33
CA VAL A 447 14.72 -19.51 12.17
C VAL A 447 13.27 -19.60 11.68
N GLU A 448 12.71 -18.47 11.25
CA GLU A 448 11.42 -18.37 10.56
C GLU A 448 11.57 -17.44 9.36
N LEU A 449 10.84 -17.73 8.28
CA LEU A 449 10.78 -16.90 7.07
C LEU A 449 9.35 -16.37 6.88
N GLY A 450 9.23 -15.09 6.58
CA GLY A 450 7.97 -14.44 6.21
C GLY A 450 7.67 -14.52 4.71
N ASP A 451 6.69 -13.73 4.26
CA ASP A 451 6.34 -13.63 2.84
C ASP A 451 7.49 -13.09 1.98
N VAL A 452 7.57 -13.59 0.74
CA VAL A 452 8.56 -13.16 -0.26
C VAL A 452 8.10 -11.87 -0.93
N LYS A 453 8.84 -10.77 -0.71
CA LYS A 453 8.63 -9.48 -1.40
C LYS A 453 9.47 -9.41 -2.66
N TYR A 454 8.85 -9.19 -3.80
CA TYR A 454 9.51 -8.98 -5.10
C TYR A 454 9.69 -7.47 -5.39
N PRO A 455 10.49 -7.07 -6.40
CA PRO A 455 10.57 -5.68 -6.82
C PRO A 455 9.20 -5.11 -7.22
N THR A 456 8.99 -3.81 -7.02
CA THR A 456 7.69 -3.14 -7.22
C THR A 456 7.10 -3.44 -8.60
N GLY A 457 5.91 -4.06 -8.62
CA GLY A 457 5.22 -4.46 -9.85
C GLY A 457 5.55 -5.85 -10.38
N LYS A 458 6.54 -6.56 -9.82
CA LYS A 458 6.89 -7.95 -10.17
C LYS A 458 6.29 -8.96 -9.17
N SER A 459 6.17 -10.21 -9.61
CA SER A 459 5.77 -11.36 -8.77
C SER A 459 6.72 -12.56 -8.89
N ALA A 460 7.88 -12.32 -9.51
CA ALA A 460 8.97 -13.26 -9.78
C ALA A 460 10.26 -12.45 -10.05
N LEU A 461 11.42 -13.10 -9.97
CA LEU A 461 12.70 -12.55 -10.47
C LEU A 461 12.83 -12.82 -11.97
N GLN A 462 13.27 -11.82 -12.75
CA GLN A 462 13.29 -11.86 -14.21
C GLN A 462 14.58 -11.28 -14.81
N SER A 463 15.06 -10.18 -14.25
CA SER A 463 16.16 -9.38 -14.78
C SER A 463 17.38 -9.43 -13.86
N SER A 464 18.59 -9.34 -14.43
CA SER A 464 19.82 -9.14 -13.65
C SER A 464 19.67 -7.88 -12.78
N GLY A 465 19.99 -8.01 -11.49
CA GLY A 465 19.75 -6.98 -10.48
C GLY A 465 18.40 -7.05 -9.76
N ASP A 466 17.43 -7.86 -10.21
CA ASP A 466 16.21 -8.12 -9.43
C ASP A 466 16.58 -8.81 -8.09
N LYS A 467 16.00 -8.33 -6.99
CA LYS A 467 16.11 -8.95 -5.66
C LYS A 467 14.74 -9.26 -5.07
N ALA A 468 14.61 -10.44 -4.45
CA ALA A 468 13.49 -10.83 -3.62
C ALA A 468 13.92 -10.78 -2.16
N VAL A 469 13.20 -10.04 -1.33
CA VAL A 469 13.48 -9.91 0.10
C VAL A 469 12.50 -10.79 0.87
N VAL A 470 13.01 -11.71 1.67
CA VAL A 470 12.24 -12.59 2.54
C VAL A 470 12.55 -12.19 3.97
N LYS A 471 11.53 -11.77 4.74
CA LYS A 471 11.74 -11.37 6.14
C LYS A 471 12.29 -12.56 6.92
N LEU A 472 13.47 -12.43 7.52
CA LEU A 472 14.07 -13.50 8.33
C LEU A 472 13.94 -13.14 9.80
N THR A 473 13.15 -13.93 10.54
CA THR A 473 13.07 -13.80 12.00
C THR A 473 13.93 -14.88 12.63
N GLN A 474 14.89 -14.47 13.46
CA GLN A 474 15.82 -15.34 14.17
C GLN A 474 15.52 -15.26 15.67
N TYR A 475 15.52 -16.39 16.38
CA TYR A 475 15.20 -16.45 17.80
C TYR A 475 16.33 -17.05 18.64
N ASP A 476 16.50 -16.50 19.84
CA ASP A 476 17.36 -17.07 20.89
C ASP A 476 16.71 -18.29 21.58
N GLN A 477 17.47 -18.93 22.47
CA GLN A 477 17.03 -20.11 23.22
C GLN A 477 15.87 -19.86 24.22
N TYR A 478 15.47 -18.60 24.43
CA TYR A 478 14.35 -18.20 25.26
C TYR A 478 13.15 -17.72 24.44
N GLY A 479 13.29 -17.60 23.11
CA GLY A 479 12.27 -17.08 22.19
C GLY A 479 12.30 -15.55 22.00
N GLY A 480 13.37 -14.87 22.40
CA GLY A 480 13.63 -13.47 22.06
C GLY A 480 14.14 -13.31 20.63
N GLU A 481 13.72 -12.27 19.93
CA GLU A 481 14.17 -12.01 18.55
C GLU A 481 15.60 -11.44 18.51
N LEU A 482 16.43 -12.00 17.62
CA LEU A 482 17.83 -11.67 17.45
C LEU A 482 18.03 -10.52 16.46
N THR A 483 19.01 -9.66 16.75
CA THR A 483 19.37 -8.47 15.97
C THR A 483 20.85 -8.50 15.56
N ILE A 484 21.27 -7.61 14.67
CA ILE A 484 22.69 -7.48 14.24
C ILE A 484 23.66 -7.15 15.39
N ASP A 485 23.14 -6.62 16.50
CA ASP A 485 23.89 -6.26 17.72
C ASP A 485 23.76 -7.31 18.83
N SER A 486 23.03 -8.41 18.59
CA SER A 486 22.80 -9.45 19.61
C SER A 486 24.04 -10.35 19.81
N GLY A 487 24.18 -10.88 21.02
CA GLY A 487 25.46 -11.37 21.55
C GLY A 487 26.27 -10.27 22.23
N THR A 488 27.61 -10.32 22.09
CA THR A 488 28.59 -9.36 22.62
C THR A 488 29.65 -8.99 21.57
N ALA A 489 30.64 -8.15 21.95
CA ALA A 489 31.75 -7.80 21.05
C ALA A 489 32.67 -8.98 20.69
N SER A 490 32.78 -9.98 21.58
CA SER A 490 33.59 -11.19 21.36
C SER A 490 32.76 -12.38 20.89
N ASN A 491 31.49 -12.44 21.30
CA ASN A 491 30.54 -13.50 20.95
C ASN A 491 29.43 -12.92 20.06
N LYS A 492 29.72 -12.67 18.78
CA LYS A 492 28.68 -12.40 17.78
C LYS A 492 27.98 -13.70 17.41
N ILE A 493 26.68 -13.64 17.19
CA ILE A 493 25.92 -14.78 16.64
C ILE A 493 26.28 -14.93 15.15
N ALA A 494 26.55 -16.16 14.71
CA ALA A 494 26.79 -16.46 13.32
C ALA A 494 25.48 -16.47 12.52
N ASP A 495 25.53 -16.03 11.26
CA ASP A 495 24.38 -16.10 10.36
C ASP A 495 23.98 -17.57 10.09
N PRO A 496 22.70 -17.87 9.85
CA PRO A 496 22.27 -19.18 9.37
C PRO A 496 22.88 -19.49 7.99
N SER A 497 22.88 -20.76 7.59
CA SER A 497 23.22 -21.15 6.21
C SER A 497 21.96 -21.24 5.35
N ALA A 498 22.09 -21.07 4.03
CA ALA A 498 21.00 -21.35 3.10
C ALA A 498 21.46 -22.16 1.88
N TYR A 499 20.50 -22.86 1.28
CA TYR A 499 20.65 -23.57 0.02
C TYR A 499 19.43 -23.32 -0.86
N ILE A 500 19.65 -23.16 -2.16
CA ILE A 500 18.59 -22.94 -3.14
C ILE A 500 18.47 -24.19 -4.02
N THR A 501 17.27 -24.79 -4.07
CA THR A 501 17.00 -25.98 -4.89
C THR A 501 15.82 -25.75 -5.85
N PRO A 502 15.88 -26.27 -7.09
CA PRO A 502 14.73 -26.22 -8.00
C PRO A 502 13.56 -27.06 -7.47
N LYS A 503 12.33 -26.56 -7.62
CA LYS A 503 11.11 -27.23 -7.17
C LYS A 503 10.42 -27.95 -8.33
N GLY A 504 10.53 -29.28 -8.36
CA GLY A 504 10.07 -30.11 -9.48
C GLY A 504 11.06 -30.12 -10.64
N ASN A 505 10.58 -30.38 -11.86
CA ASN A 505 11.41 -30.52 -13.06
C ASN A 505 11.84 -29.16 -13.65
N VAL A 506 12.49 -28.33 -12.84
CA VAL A 506 13.07 -27.03 -13.23
C VAL A 506 14.60 -27.17 -13.27
N PRO A 507 15.31 -26.66 -14.29
CA PRO A 507 16.77 -26.64 -14.31
C PRO A 507 17.39 -25.88 -13.12
N TYR A 508 18.63 -26.20 -12.77
CA TYR A 508 19.40 -25.40 -11.82
C TYR A 508 19.80 -24.06 -12.44
N GLU A 509 19.49 -22.95 -11.76
CA GLU A 509 19.83 -21.60 -12.21
C GLU A 509 21.06 -21.08 -11.45
N SER A 510 22.19 -20.96 -12.14
CA SER A 510 23.47 -20.56 -11.54
C SER A 510 23.55 -19.07 -11.23
N ASN A 511 22.68 -18.25 -11.82
CA ASN A 511 22.61 -16.81 -11.59
C ASN A 511 21.90 -16.43 -10.29
N LEU A 512 21.22 -17.36 -9.63
CA LEU A 512 20.44 -17.11 -8.41
C LEU A 512 21.33 -17.22 -7.16
N LYS A 513 21.51 -16.11 -6.43
CA LYS A 513 22.31 -16.01 -5.19
C LYS A 513 21.45 -15.66 -3.99
N TYR A 514 21.99 -15.85 -2.80
CA TYR A 514 21.43 -15.28 -1.56
C TYR A 514 22.50 -14.54 -0.75
N GLU A 515 22.05 -13.63 0.10
CA GLU A 515 22.85 -13.00 1.16
C GLU A 515 21.95 -12.64 2.36
N PHE A 516 22.56 -12.47 3.54
CA PHE A 516 21.85 -12.06 4.76
C PHE A 516 22.25 -10.64 5.15
N ILE A 517 21.38 -9.67 4.85
CA ILE A 517 21.65 -8.24 5.01
C ILE A 517 20.47 -7.52 5.64
N ASP A 518 20.77 -6.44 6.36
CA ASP A 518 19.78 -5.49 6.88
C ASP A 518 19.37 -4.56 5.72
N ASP A 519 18.36 -5.00 4.94
CA ASP A 519 17.95 -4.36 3.68
C ASP A 519 17.07 -3.12 3.90
N ASN A 520 16.38 -3.06 5.04
CA ASN A 520 15.45 -1.98 5.42
C ASN A 520 16.02 -1.02 6.48
N GLY A 521 17.14 -1.37 7.14
CA GLY A 521 17.76 -0.58 8.21
C GLY A 521 17.14 -0.76 9.60
N ASP A 522 16.34 -1.80 9.84
CA ASP A 522 15.66 -2.02 11.14
C ASP A 522 16.60 -2.59 12.22
N GLY A 523 17.75 -3.14 11.84
CA GLY A 523 18.69 -3.81 12.74
C GLY A 523 18.52 -5.33 12.81
N VAL A 524 17.78 -5.93 11.88
CA VAL A 524 17.65 -7.39 11.69
C VAL A 524 18.05 -7.72 10.25
N LYS A 525 18.79 -8.82 10.05
CA LYS A 525 19.12 -9.30 8.70
C LYS A 525 17.94 -10.03 8.10
N ASP A 526 17.56 -9.64 6.90
CA ASP A 526 16.65 -10.36 6.02
C ASP A 526 17.41 -11.29 5.07
N LEU A 527 16.72 -12.30 4.55
CA LEU A 527 17.20 -13.14 3.47
C LEU A 527 16.93 -12.41 2.14
N VAL A 528 17.99 -11.95 1.49
CA VAL A 528 17.89 -11.32 0.16
C VAL A 528 18.35 -12.31 -0.89
N VAL A 529 17.47 -12.66 -1.81
CA VAL A 529 17.73 -13.57 -2.94
C VAL A 529 17.78 -12.74 -4.21
N LYS A 530 18.95 -12.70 -4.87
CA LYS A 530 19.20 -11.83 -6.03
C LYS A 530 19.59 -12.60 -7.27
N LEU A 531 19.35 -11.99 -8.42
CA LEU A 531 19.70 -12.56 -9.72
C LEU A 531 20.89 -11.80 -10.34
N ASP A 532 22.03 -12.45 -10.45
CA ASP A 532 23.26 -11.85 -10.99
C ASP A 532 23.21 -11.71 -12.52
N GLY A 533 22.37 -12.48 -13.21
CA GLY A 533 22.32 -12.58 -14.69
C GLY A 533 20.90 -12.71 -15.25
N LYS A 534 20.77 -13.16 -16.50
CA LYS A 534 19.46 -13.39 -17.15
C LYS A 534 18.99 -14.83 -16.91
N VAL A 535 17.77 -14.99 -16.42
CA VAL A 535 17.14 -16.32 -16.27
C VAL A 535 16.81 -16.94 -17.62
N THR A 536 17.10 -18.22 -17.75
CA THR A 536 16.81 -19.01 -18.97
C THR A 536 15.61 -19.95 -18.82
N SER A 537 15.08 -20.10 -17.60
CA SER A 537 13.90 -20.93 -17.32
C SER A 537 12.94 -20.25 -16.33
N THR A 538 11.66 -20.55 -16.49
CA THR A 538 10.58 -20.15 -15.57
C THR A 538 10.33 -21.29 -14.59
N GLY A 539 10.19 -20.99 -13.30
CA GLY A 539 9.99 -22.02 -12.29
C GLY A 539 9.95 -21.50 -10.86
N VAL A 540 9.90 -22.43 -9.91
CA VAL A 540 9.97 -22.14 -8.48
C VAL A 540 11.23 -22.77 -7.91
N PHE A 541 11.91 -22.04 -7.03
CA PHE A 541 13.14 -22.44 -6.36
C PHE A 541 12.92 -22.30 -4.86
N THR A 542 12.99 -23.40 -4.13
CA THR A 542 12.84 -23.37 -2.67
C THR A 542 14.19 -23.01 -2.06
N VAL A 543 14.23 -21.91 -1.31
CA VAL A 543 15.36 -21.55 -0.46
C VAL A 543 15.13 -22.16 0.91
N SER A 544 16.05 -23.01 1.35
CA SER A 544 16.03 -23.67 2.65
C SER A 544 17.09 -23.04 3.54
N VAL A 545 16.67 -22.40 4.64
CA VAL A 545 17.53 -21.73 5.63
C VAL A 545 17.64 -22.62 6.87
N PHE A 546 18.86 -22.84 7.35
CA PHE A 546 19.19 -23.72 8.46
C PHE A 546 19.89 -22.93 9.58
N GLY A 547 19.37 -23.01 10.81
CA GLY A 547 19.93 -22.30 11.96
C GLY A 547 19.42 -22.84 13.29
N GLY A 548 20.32 -23.06 14.25
CA GLY A 548 19.98 -23.56 15.59
C GLY A 548 19.42 -24.99 15.67
N GLY A 549 19.53 -25.77 14.58
CA GLY A 549 18.82 -27.05 14.43
C GLY A 549 17.40 -26.91 13.87
N SER A 550 16.92 -25.68 13.67
CA SER A 550 15.69 -25.38 12.95
C SER A 550 15.95 -25.21 11.45
N THR A 551 14.91 -25.47 10.64
CA THR A 551 14.91 -25.24 9.19
C THR A 551 13.65 -24.46 8.82
N ALA A 552 13.79 -23.42 8.00
CA ALA A 552 12.68 -22.67 7.40
C ALA A 552 12.83 -22.66 5.88
N THR A 553 11.72 -22.61 5.14
CA THR A 553 11.74 -22.65 3.67
C THR A 553 10.87 -21.55 3.06
N ALA A 554 11.30 -20.98 1.93
CA ALA A 554 10.54 -20.01 1.15
C ALA A 554 10.65 -20.30 -0.36
N ASP A 555 9.56 -20.14 -1.10
CA ASP A 555 9.49 -20.37 -2.54
C ASP A 555 9.75 -19.09 -3.34
N ILE A 556 10.92 -19.01 -3.98
CA ILE A 556 11.30 -17.92 -4.88
C ILE A 556 10.86 -18.28 -6.30
N LYS A 557 10.04 -17.42 -6.91
CA LYS A 557 9.57 -17.56 -8.29
C LYS A 557 10.55 -16.89 -9.23
N LEU A 558 10.97 -17.61 -10.26
CA LEU A 558 11.73 -17.10 -11.40
C LEU A 558 10.85 -17.13 -12.64
N SER A 559 11.02 -16.17 -13.54
CA SER A 559 10.34 -16.14 -14.83
C SER A 559 11.27 -15.62 -15.91
N ALA A 560 11.63 -16.49 -16.85
CA ALA A 560 12.42 -16.11 -18.02
C ALA A 560 11.70 -15.03 -18.84
N SER A 561 12.45 -14.08 -19.39
CA SER A 561 11.93 -13.00 -20.23
C SER A 561 11.15 -13.59 -21.41
N LYS A 562 9.91 -13.15 -21.61
CA LYS A 562 9.04 -13.66 -22.68
C LYS A 562 9.60 -13.33 -24.05
N ILE A 563 9.49 -14.26 -25.00
CA ILE A 563 9.95 -14.06 -26.37
C ILE A 563 8.83 -13.39 -27.19
N ALA A 564 9.17 -12.32 -27.91
CA ALA A 564 8.25 -11.68 -28.83
C ALA A 564 7.92 -12.60 -30.03
N ALA A 565 6.63 -12.77 -30.29
CA ALA A 565 6.08 -13.43 -31.47
C ALA A 565 5.23 -12.50 -32.34
N LYS A 566 4.73 -11.39 -31.78
CA LYS A 566 4.06 -10.30 -32.51
C LYS A 566 4.62 -8.95 -32.09
N VAL A 567 4.66 -7.99 -33.01
CA VAL A 567 4.96 -6.58 -32.75
C VAL A 567 3.88 -5.65 -33.31
N GLU A 568 3.67 -4.51 -32.65
CA GLU A 568 2.80 -3.39 -32.99
C GLU A 568 3.50 -2.07 -32.62
N LEU A 569 3.03 -0.95 -33.19
CA LEU A 569 3.56 0.38 -32.93
C LEU A 569 2.44 1.34 -32.51
N GLY A 570 2.71 2.15 -31.49
CA GLY A 570 1.77 3.15 -30.99
C GLY A 570 1.46 4.29 -31.96
N GLU A 571 0.43 5.07 -31.62
CA GLU A 571 0.09 6.32 -32.30
C GLU A 571 1.07 7.45 -31.92
N PHE A 572 1.28 8.38 -32.86
CA PHE A 572 1.96 9.63 -32.55
C PHE A 572 0.99 10.60 -31.86
N SER A 573 1.37 11.13 -30.70
CA SER A 573 0.64 12.20 -30.02
C SER A 573 1.15 13.58 -30.45
N GLY A 574 0.25 14.40 -30.99
CA GLY A 574 0.59 15.71 -31.55
C GLY A 574 1.24 15.62 -32.93
N SER A 575 1.89 16.70 -33.36
CA SER A 575 2.59 16.78 -34.64
C SER A 575 4.10 16.52 -34.48
N LEU A 576 4.73 15.97 -35.53
CA LEU A 576 6.20 15.90 -35.64
C LEU A 576 6.69 17.08 -36.48
N ALA A 577 7.15 18.16 -35.86
CA ALA A 577 7.62 19.33 -36.57
C ALA A 577 9.13 19.26 -36.86
N VAL A 578 9.61 19.91 -37.93
CA VAL A 578 11.06 20.02 -38.18
C VAL A 578 11.77 20.65 -36.99
N GLY A 579 12.84 20.01 -36.52
CA GLY A 579 13.59 20.41 -35.33
C GLY A 579 13.05 19.83 -34.01
N ASP A 580 11.90 19.13 -34.00
CA ASP A 580 11.46 18.39 -32.82
C ASP A 580 12.51 17.33 -32.43
N LYS A 581 12.91 17.34 -31.17
CA LYS A 581 13.72 16.31 -30.51
C LYS A 581 12.88 15.52 -29.50
N ASP A 582 13.42 14.42 -29.01
CA ASP A 582 12.90 13.66 -27.85
C ASP A 582 11.41 13.30 -27.95
N LYS A 583 11.02 12.81 -29.14
CA LYS A 583 9.70 12.22 -29.38
C LYS A 583 9.79 10.70 -29.26
N TYR A 584 8.70 10.06 -28.86
CA TYR A 584 8.69 8.62 -28.53
C TYR A 584 7.52 7.89 -29.19
N ILE A 585 7.73 6.60 -29.50
CA ILE A 585 6.70 5.68 -30.01
C ILE A 585 6.69 4.43 -29.14
N ASP A 586 5.49 3.96 -28.77
CA ASP A 586 5.37 2.69 -28.05
C ASP A 586 5.74 1.52 -28.95
N LEU A 587 6.80 0.78 -28.57
CA LEU A 587 7.11 -0.53 -29.12
C LEU A 587 6.30 -1.57 -28.34
N ILE A 588 5.20 -2.01 -28.94
CA ILE A 588 4.28 -2.96 -28.31
C ILE A 588 4.60 -4.35 -28.84
N ALA A 589 4.85 -5.32 -27.97
CA ALA A 589 5.09 -6.71 -28.37
C ALA A 589 4.15 -7.66 -27.63
N TYR A 590 3.98 -8.86 -28.19
CA TYR A 590 3.19 -9.94 -27.60
C TYR A 590 3.94 -11.27 -27.71
N ASP A 591 3.68 -12.19 -26.77
CA ASP A 591 4.13 -13.58 -26.84
C ASP A 591 3.33 -14.42 -27.86
N ALA A 592 3.70 -15.70 -28.01
CA ALA A 592 3.07 -16.61 -28.98
C ALA A 592 1.60 -16.90 -28.64
N GLU A 593 1.24 -16.80 -27.36
CA GLU A 593 -0.09 -16.95 -26.79
C GLU A 593 -0.93 -15.67 -26.92
N GLY A 594 -0.34 -14.56 -27.39
CA GLY A 594 -1.02 -13.29 -27.65
C GLY A 594 -1.14 -12.35 -26.45
N ASN A 595 -0.42 -12.61 -25.35
CA ASN A 595 -0.36 -11.70 -24.20
C ASN A 595 0.63 -10.57 -24.48
N LYS A 596 0.27 -9.33 -24.12
CA LYS A 596 1.17 -8.18 -24.23
C LYS A 596 2.39 -8.34 -23.30
N LEU A 597 3.57 -8.08 -23.84
CA LEU A 597 4.85 -8.11 -23.11
C LEU A 597 4.99 -6.89 -22.19
N SER A 598 5.73 -7.05 -21.08
CA SER A 598 6.12 -5.93 -20.22
C SER A 598 7.22 -5.07 -20.87
N ALA A 599 7.49 -3.89 -20.31
CA ALA A 599 8.62 -3.08 -20.75
C ALA A 599 9.96 -3.82 -20.57
N ASP A 600 10.11 -4.59 -19.49
CA ASP A 600 11.31 -5.40 -19.22
C ASP A 600 11.48 -6.50 -20.26
N ASP A 601 10.41 -7.24 -20.58
CA ASP A 601 10.41 -8.24 -21.66
C ASP A 601 10.80 -7.60 -23.01
N VAL A 602 10.22 -6.43 -23.34
CA VAL A 602 10.57 -5.70 -24.57
C VAL A 602 12.06 -5.33 -24.60
N ILE A 603 12.61 -4.81 -23.50
CA ILE A 603 14.04 -4.48 -23.42
C ILE A 603 14.93 -5.72 -23.52
N ASP A 604 14.53 -6.85 -22.95
CA ASP A 604 15.29 -8.10 -23.10
C ASP A 604 15.21 -8.69 -24.52
N ASN A 605 14.13 -8.44 -25.27
CA ASN A 605 14.05 -8.77 -26.70
C ASN A 605 14.90 -7.81 -27.56
N VAL A 606 15.02 -6.52 -27.18
CA VAL A 606 15.96 -5.57 -27.81
C VAL A 606 17.41 -5.99 -27.56
N LYS A 607 17.78 -6.31 -26.31
CA LYS A 607 19.14 -6.78 -25.94
C LYS A 607 19.52 -8.09 -26.64
N ASP A 608 18.57 -9.02 -26.78
CA ASP A 608 18.74 -10.26 -27.56
C ASP A 608 18.80 -10.02 -29.10
N LYS A 609 18.66 -8.77 -29.56
CA LYS A 609 18.59 -8.37 -30.99
C LYS A 609 17.45 -9.03 -31.78
N ARG A 610 16.34 -9.34 -31.10
CA ARG A 610 15.13 -9.96 -31.70
C ARG A 610 14.27 -8.95 -32.46
N PHE A 611 14.49 -7.65 -32.29
CA PHE A 611 13.87 -6.60 -33.11
C PHE A 611 14.89 -5.99 -34.06
N ASN A 612 14.61 -5.93 -35.36
CA ASN A 612 15.26 -4.97 -36.26
C ASN A 612 14.32 -3.79 -36.47
N ILE A 613 14.73 -2.64 -35.93
CA ILE A 613 14.03 -1.37 -36.01
C ILE A 613 14.73 -0.51 -37.06
N SER A 614 13.99 -0.04 -38.06
CA SER A 614 14.50 0.84 -39.12
C SER A 614 13.51 1.97 -39.43
N VAL A 615 13.99 3.01 -40.12
CA VAL A 615 13.19 4.19 -40.46
C VAL A 615 13.47 4.64 -41.88
N SER A 616 12.43 5.09 -42.58
CA SER A 616 12.52 5.85 -43.82
C SER A 616 11.85 7.21 -43.65
N GLY A 617 12.27 8.20 -44.45
CA GLY A 617 11.80 9.58 -44.35
C GLY A 617 12.56 10.42 -43.32
N PRO A 618 12.04 11.60 -42.96
CA PRO A 618 12.85 12.68 -42.40
C PRO A 618 12.92 12.72 -40.86
N VAL A 619 13.22 11.59 -40.22
CA VAL A 619 13.49 11.52 -38.78
C VAL A 619 14.68 10.60 -38.48
N ASN A 620 15.50 10.99 -37.51
CA ASN A 620 16.63 10.21 -37.01
C ASN A 620 16.30 9.61 -35.64
N LEU A 621 16.53 8.31 -35.48
CA LEU A 621 16.62 7.66 -34.17
C LEU A 621 18.05 7.85 -33.64
N GLY A 622 18.21 8.09 -32.34
CA GLY A 622 19.54 8.28 -31.75
C GLY A 622 19.57 9.24 -30.56
N LYS A 623 20.70 9.21 -29.85
CA LYS A 623 20.94 9.99 -28.62
C LYS A 623 20.71 11.50 -28.78
N THR A 624 20.28 12.12 -27.69
CA THR A 624 20.22 13.58 -27.49
C THR A 624 20.93 13.96 -26.20
N ASP A 625 20.91 15.25 -25.87
CA ASP A 625 21.45 15.78 -24.61
C ASP A 625 20.58 15.36 -23.39
N ASN A 626 19.29 15.10 -23.61
CA ASN A 626 18.34 14.61 -22.61
C ASN A 626 18.29 13.07 -22.53
N VAL A 627 18.51 12.39 -23.66
CA VAL A 627 18.54 10.93 -23.78
C VAL A 627 19.92 10.50 -24.33
N PRO A 628 20.97 10.53 -23.51
CA PRO A 628 22.31 10.12 -23.91
C PRO A 628 22.39 8.60 -24.15
N ALA A 629 23.51 8.15 -24.72
CA ALA A 629 23.69 6.74 -25.13
C ALA A 629 23.51 5.72 -23.98
N SER A 630 23.79 6.09 -22.73
CA SER A 630 23.56 5.26 -21.54
C SER A 630 22.07 5.10 -21.15
N MET A 631 21.16 5.80 -21.83
CA MET A 631 19.71 5.60 -21.71
C MET A 631 19.11 4.79 -22.87
N LEU A 632 19.90 4.46 -23.90
CA LEU A 632 19.47 3.76 -25.10
C LEU A 632 20.07 2.35 -25.18
N ASP A 633 19.50 1.51 -26.05
CA ASP A 633 20.08 0.23 -26.42
C ASP A 633 21.36 0.38 -27.26
N SER A 634 22.05 -0.74 -27.53
CA SER A 634 23.31 -0.75 -28.28
C SER A 634 23.24 -0.21 -29.72
N GLU A 635 22.06 -0.18 -30.33
CA GLU A 635 21.83 0.41 -31.65
C GLU A 635 21.33 1.86 -31.59
N GLY A 636 21.05 2.39 -30.39
CA GLY A 636 20.61 3.78 -30.17
C GLY A 636 19.15 4.07 -30.54
N LYS A 637 18.25 3.09 -30.49
CA LYS A 637 16.89 3.17 -31.04
C LYS A 637 15.78 3.11 -29.98
N VAL A 638 15.98 2.37 -28.89
CA VAL A 638 14.98 2.12 -27.84
C VAL A 638 15.52 2.57 -26.49
N VAL A 639 14.69 3.25 -25.70
CA VAL A 639 15.02 3.69 -24.34
C VAL A 639 15.00 2.49 -23.39
N ILE A 640 16.10 2.24 -22.67
CA ILE A 640 16.28 1.05 -21.79
C ILE A 640 16.01 1.32 -20.30
N THR A 641 15.78 2.58 -19.90
CA THR A 641 15.64 3.03 -18.50
C THR A 641 14.66 4.20 -18.39
N GLY A 642 13.92 4.31 -17.29
CA GLY A 642 13.11 5.49 -16.98
C GLY A 642 11.68 5.46 -17.51
N ASP A 643 10.98 6.59 -17.43
CA ASP A 643 9.54 6.67 -17.73
C ASP A 643 9.20 6.43 -19.23
N LYS A 644 10.21 6.44 -20.11
CA LYS A 644 10.11 6.08 -21.52
C LYS A 644 10.64 4.68 -21.86
N LYS A 645 11.03 3.87 -20.87
CA LYS A 645 11.54 2.50 -21.06
C LYS A 645 10.64 1.68 -21.98
N GLY A 646 11.23 0.99 -22.96
CA GLY A 646 10.51 0.19 -23.95
C GLY A 646 9.89 1.00 -25.10
N LYS A 647 10.19 2.29 -25.24
CA LYS A 647 9.74 3.12 -26.36
C LYS A 647 10.88 3.39 -27.35
N ILE A 648 10.55 3.45 -28.63
CA ILE A 648 11.47 3.94 -29.68
C ILE A 648 11.64 5.45 -29.49
N HIS A 649 12.89 5.92 -29.59
CA HIS A 649 13.26 7.34 -29.40
C HIS A 649 13.66 7.98 -30.74
N ILE A 650 12.93 9.02 -31.13
CA ILE A 650 13.30 9.92 -32.21
C ILE A 650 14.15 11.04 -31.61
N GLY A 651 15.42 11.05 -31.97
CA GLY A 651 16.40 12.04 -31.52
C GLY A 651 16.21 13.39 -32.19
N GLU A 652 15.89 13.43 -33.49
CA GLU A 652 15.62 14.66 -34.24
C GLU A 652 14.75 14.44 -35.49
N VAL A 653 13.78 15.33 -35.72
CA VAL A 653 13.03 15.46 -36.97
C VAL A 653 13.78 16.42 -37.93
N THR A 654 14.27 15.92 -39.06
CA THR A 654 15.28 16.62 -39.88
C THR A 654 14.70 17.47 -41.00
N ALA A 655 13.53 17.12 -41.54
CA ALA A 655 12.90 17.82 -42.65
C ALA A 655 11.38 17.58 -42.70
N LYS A 656 10.68 18.35 -43.53
CA LYS A 656 9.25 18.17 -43.82
C LYS A 656 9.05 17.11 -44.91
N GLY A 657 8.18 16.14 -44.68
CA GLY A 657 7.86 15.09 -45.62
C GLY A 657 7.16 13.90 -44.97
N ASN A 658 7.00 12.82 -45.72
CA ASN A 658 6.38 11.59 -45.24
C ASN A 658 7.48 10.57 -44.91
N GLY A 659 7.25 9.73 -43.93
CA GLY A 659 8.17 8.68 -43.52
C GLY A 659 7.45 7.50 -42.84
N GLN A 660 8.22 6.47 -42.50
CA GLN A 660 7.68 5.24 -41.92
C GLN A 660 8.74 4.56 -41.05
N ILE A 661 8.39 4.26 -39.81
CA ILE A 661 9.19 3.40 -38.92
C ILE A 661 8.70 1.97 -39.09
N TYR A 662 9.65 1.04 -39.19
CA TYR A 662 9.43 -0.40 -39.35
C TYR A 662 10.04 -1.14 -38.17
N VAL A 663 9.34 -2.15 -37.66
CA VAL A 663 9.89 -3.09 -36.69
C VAL A 663 9.57 -4.51 -37.14
N ASN A 664 10.59 -5.36 -37.14
CA ASN A 664 10.50 -6.74 -37.59
C ASN A 664 11.01 -7.65 -36.46
N VAL A 665 10.33 -8.78 -36.21
CA VAL A 665 10.71 -9.76 -35.17
C VAL A 665 11.51 -10.90 -35.79
N PHE A 666 12.68 -11.21 -35.22
CA PHE A 666 13.61 -12.26 -35.66
C PHE A 666 13.68 -13.38 -34.63
N THR A 667 12.73 -14.31 -34.71
CA THR A 667 12.75 -15.56 -33.94
C THR A 667 12.31 -16.73 -34.84
N ASN A 668 12.84 -17.93 -34.60
CA ASN A 668 12.63 -19.06 -35.50
C ASN A 668 11.13 -19.43 -35.59
N GLY A 669 10.58 -19.34 -36.80
CA GLY A 669 9.15 -19.63 -37.07
C GLY A 669 8.20 -18.42 -36.93
N VAL A 670 8.71 -17.26 -36.48
CA VAL A 670 7.93 -16.01 -36.42
C VAL A 670 8.23 -15.15 -37.65
N ASN A 671 7.19 -14.56 -38.22
CA ASN A 671 7.31 -13.55 -39.27
C ASN A 671 6.31 -12.41 -38.98
N SER A 672 6.66 -11.58 -37.99
CA SER A 672 5.84 -10.42 -37.59
C SER A 672 6.57 -9.12 -37.90
N GLN A 673 5.87 -8.25 -38.63
CA GLN A 673 6.29 -6.90 -38.96
C GLN A 673 5.19 -5.91 -38.54
N ALA A 674 5.59 -4.85 -37.86
CA ALA A 674 4.80 -3.63 -37.71
C ALA A 674 5.44 -2.51 -38.52
N SER A 675 4.61 -1.58 -39.01
CA SER A 675 5.12 -0.31 -39.51
C SER A 675 4.15 0.82 -39.17
N LYS A 676 4.70 2.01 -38.96
CA LYS A 676 3.93 3.21 -38.61
C LYS A 676 4.37 4.37 -39.50
N SER A 677 3.49 4.74 -40.41
CA SER A 677 3.65 5.94 -41.25
C SER A 677 3.45 7.21 -40.42
N PHE A 678 4.19 8.26 -40.76
CA PHE A 678 4.07 9.58 -40.20
C PHE A 678 4.30 10.65 -41.27
N ASN A 679 3.69 11.82 -41.08
CA ASN A 679 3.95 13.01 -41.87
C ASN A 679 4.53 14.06 -40.93
N THR A 680 5.67 14.65 -41.30
CA THR A 680 6.27 15.74 -40.54
C THR A 680 5.78 17.09 -41.07
N VAL A 681 5.62 18.05 -40.16
CA VAL A 681 5.13 19.41 -40.44
C VAL A 681 6.27 20.42 -40.37
N ASP A 682 6.05 21.65 -40.84
CA ASP A 682 7.04 22.73 -40.78
C ASP A 682 7.48 23.01 -39.33
N ALA A 683 8.67 23.61 -39.16
CA ALA A 683 9.25 23.83 -37.84
C ALA A 683 8.34 24.65 -36.90
N ARG A 684 8.35 24.32 -35.61
CA ARG A 684 7.59 25.06 -34.58
C ARG A 684 8.14 26.47 -34.41
N TYR A 685 7.32 27.47 -34.67
CA TYR A 685 7.58 28.85 -34.28
C TYR A 685 6.56 29.31 -33.24
N PRO A 686 6.95 30.18 -32.29
CA PRO A 686 5.99 30.83 -31.41
C PRO A 686 4.97 31.61 -32.25
N SER A 687 3.68 31.44 -31.94
CA SER A 687 2.57 32.04 -32.68
C SER A 687 1.72 32.97 -31.82
N THR A 688 1.56 32.65 -30.52
CA THR A 688 0.55 33.26 -29.66
C THR A 688 1.05 33.39 -28.22
N ILE A 689 0.51 34.39 -27.51
CA ILE A 689 0.77 34.64 -26.10
C ILE A 689 -0.56 34.51 -25.34
N LYS A 690 -0.57 33.76 -24.23
CA LYS A 690 -1.74 33.63 -23.35
C LYS A 690 -1.41 34.10 -21.94
N THR A 691 -2.38 34.74 -21.29
CA THR A 691 -2.31 35.10 -19.86
C THR A 691 -2.67 33.88 -19.01
N VAL A 692 -1.80 33.54 -18.05
CA VAL A 692 -2.00 32.47 -17.07
C VAL A 692 -2.55 33.05 -15.77
N THR A 693 -1.92 34.12 -15.28
CA THR A 693 -2.37 34.90 -14.13
C THR A 693 -2.59 36.32 -14.61
N ASP A 694 -3.84 36.81 -14.58
CA ASP A 694 -4.09 38.22 -14.87
C ASP A 694 -3.84 39.10 -13.64
N ALA A 695 -3.59 40.37 -13.90
CA ALA A 695 -3.15 41.37 -12.95
C ALA A 695 -4.14 42.53 -12.81
N ALA A 696 -3.96 43.32 -11.75
CA ALA A 696 -4.71 44.55 -11.58
C ALA A 696 -4.41 45.55 -12.71
N THR A 697 -5.43 46.23 -13.21
CA THR A 697 -5.29 47.33 -14.20
C THR A 697 -5.12 48.70 -13.54
N LYS A 698 -5.41 48.79 -12.23
CA LYS A 698 -5.18 49.94 -11.36
C LYS A 698 -4.22 49.55 -10.23
N ALA A 699 -3.46 50.51 -9.71
CA ALA A 699 -2.64 50.36 -8.51
C ALA A 699 -2.73 51.62 -7.64
N VAL A 700 -2.67 51.46 -6.32
CA VAL A 700 -2.32 52.58 -5.42
C VAL A 700 -0.79 52.66 -5.34
N ALA A 701 -0.21 53.84 -5.22
CA ALA A 701 1.24 54.02 -5.13
C ALA A 701 1.89 53.12 -4.06
N GLY A 702 3.00 52.46 -4.42
CA GLY A 702 3.62 51.38 -3.63
C GLY A 702 2.99 50.00 -3.81
N GLY A 703 1.91 49.89 -4.59
CA GLY A 703 1.29 48.62 -4.99
C GLY A 703 2.17 47.82 -5.95
N GLU A 704 2.01 46.50 -5.90
CA GLU A 704 2.74 45.51 -6.68
C GLU A 704 1.73 44.64 -7.44
N THR A 705 1.94 44.40 -8.73
CA THR A 705 1.14 43.43 -9.49
C THR A 705 2.02 42.50 -10.32
N LYS A 706 1.52 41.28 -10.55
CA LYS A 706 2.30 40.13 -11.01
C LYS A 706 1.58 39.33 -12.11
N PRO A 707 1.35 39.90 -13.31
CA PRO A 707 0.84 39.08 -14.41
C PRO A 707 1.84 37.98 -14.78
N LYS A 708 1.33 36.84 -15.24
CA LYS A 708 2.12 35.71 -15.75
C LYS A 708 1.59 35.27 -17.10
N PHE A 709 2.49 34.98 -18.03
CA PHE A 709 2.17 34.66 -19.42
C PHE A 709 2.83 33.35 -19.88
N GLN A 710 2.35 32.80 -20.99
CA GLN A 710 2.92 31.64 -21.68
C GLN A 710 2.92 31.86 -23.19
N LEU A 711 3.95 31.36 -23.89
CA LEU A 711 3.99 31.28 -25.35
C LEU A 711 3.43 29.93 -25.82
N PHE A 712 2.71 29.97 -26.94
CA PHE A 712 2.22 28.79 -27.65
C PHE A 712 2.69 28.84 -29.10
N ASP A 713 2.99 27.67 -29.66
CA ASP A 713 3.49 27.56 -31.03
C ASP A 713 2.36 27.60 -32.08
N ASN A 714 2.73 27.50 -33.36
CA ASN A 714 1.80 27.47 -34.48
C ASN A 714 0.94 26.18 -34.60
N TYR A 715 1.12 25.21 -33.70
CA TYR A 715 0.28 24.02 -33.54
C TYR A 715 -0.46 24.00 -32.19
N THR A 716 -0.41 25.10 -31.44
CA THR A 716 -1.02 25.33 -30.11
C THR A 716 -0.42 24.51 -28.95
N GLU A 717 0.78 23.96 -29.10
CA GLU A 717 1.55 23.37 -28.00
C GLU A 717 2.27 24.46 -27.16
N LEU A 718 2.47 24.21 -25.86
CA LEU A 718 3.08 25.16 -24.92
C LEU A 718 4.60 25.22 -25.11
N MET A 719 5.12 26.41 -25.45
CA MET A 719 6.57 26.62 -25.57
C MET A 719 7.17 27.07 -24.25
N LYS A 720 8.14 26.29 -23.75
CA LYS A 720 8.97 26.64 -22.58
C LYS A 720 10.38 27.08 -22.96
N GLU A 721 10.93 26.52 -24.03
CA GLU A 721 12.23 26.87 -24.59
C GLU A 721 12.14 27.00 -26.12
N PHE A 722 13.06 27.75 -26.71
CA PHE A 722 13.23 27.94 -28.15
C PHE A 722 14.64 28.49 -28.38
N ASP A 723 15.49 27.71 -29.06
CA ASP A 723 16.95 27.85 -29.08
C ASP A 723 17.54 28.00 -30.50
N LYS A 724 16.92 27.37 -31.51
CA LYS A 724 17.40 27.34 -32.90
C LYS A 724 16.73 28.39 -33.80
N PRO A 725 17.48 28.99 -34.75
CA PRO A 725 16.88 29.66 -35.91
C PRO A 725 16.09 28.70 -36.80
N ILE A 726 15.02 29.19 -37.44
CA ILE A 726 14.15 28.43 -38.35
C ILE A 726 14.47 28.80 -39.80
N ASN A 727 14.61 27.82 -40.69
CA ASN A 727 14.65 28.07 -42.13
C ASN A 727 13.22 28.14 -42.68
N GLU A 728 12.83 29.28 -43.24
CA GLU A 728 11.60 29.37 -44.02
C GLU A 728 11.88 29.13 -45.50
N ASN A 729 11.02 28.36 -46.17
CA ASN A 729 11.13 28.04 -47.60
C ASN A 729 10.66 29.21 -48.50
N ASN A 730 11.05 30.45 -48.15
CA ASN A 730 10.67 31.70 -48.81
C ASN A 730 11.86 32.69 -48.84
N SER A 731 11.66 33.86 -49.43
CA SER A 731 12.70 34.89 -49.61
C SER A 731 13.29 35.49 -48.33
N ASN A 732 12.80 35.14 -47.14
CA ASN A 732 13.32 35.62 -45.86
C ASN A 732 14.50 34.78 -45.34
N GLY A 733 14.64 33.52 -45.80
CA GLY A 733 15.70 32.60 -45.37
C GLY A 733 15.60 32.17 -43.91
N THR A 734 16.72 32.24 -43.19
CA THR A 734 16.80 31.83 -41.78
C THR A 734 16.34 32.94 -40.83
N VAL A 735 15.32 32.64 -40.01
CA VAL A 735 14.67 33.57 -39.09
C VAL A 735 14.86 33.19 -37.62
N THR A 736 14.75 34.16 -36.71
CA THR A 736 14.74 33.98 -35.25
C THR A 736 13.54 34.72 -34.65
N TYR A 737 13.12 34.32 -33.45
CA TYR A 737 12.01 34.95 -32.73
C TYR A 737 12.47 35.48 -31.36
N ASP A 738 11.93 36.63 -30.94
CA ASP A 738 12.08 37.14 -29.58
C ASP A 738 10.78 37.75 -29.05
N VAL A 739 10.65 37.84 -27.72
CA VAL A 739 9.60 38.62 -27.08
C VAL A 739 10.18 39.98 -26.70
N TYR A 740 9.88 41.01 -27.49
CA TYR A 740 10.32 42.36 -27.23
C TYR A 740 9.36 43.05 -26.25
N ALA A 741 9.84 43.25 -25.03
CA ALA A 741 9.14 43.93 -23.96
C ALA A 741 9.39 45.45 -24.08
N THR A 742 8.37 46.20 -24.51
CA THR A 742 8.36 47.66 -24.50
C THR A 742 7.69 48.15 -23.24
N VAL A 743 8.39 48.97 -22.45
CA VAL A 743 7.85 49.66 -21.27
C VAL A 743 7.71 51.14 -21.62
N THR A 744 6.47 51.56 -21.89
CA THR A 744 6.09 52.96 -22.11
C THR A 744 5.47 53.48 -20.83
N ALA A 745 6.18 54.37 -20.13
CA ALA A 745 5.73 54.88 -18.84
C ALA A 745 5.62 56.41 -18.87
N GLY A 746 4.52 56.95 -18.33
CA GLY A 746 4.34 58.40 -18.16
C GLY A 746 5.18 59.01 -17.03
N ASP A 747 5.96 58.18 -16.34
CA ASP A 747 6.79 58.48 -15.17
C ASP A 747 7.95 57.47 -15.12
N THR A 748 9.17 57.88 -14.80
CA THR A 748 10.35 56.98 -14.78
C THR A 748 10.46 56.15 -13.49
N ASN A 749 9.62 56.40 -12.48
CA ASN A 749 9.66 55.67 -11.21
C ASN A 749 9.02 54.26 -11.27
N PHE A 750 8.25 53.95 -12.33
CA PHE A 750 7.72 52.60 -12.54
C PHE A 750 8.84 51.58 -12.72
N LYS A 751 8.88 50.55 -11.87
CA LYS A 751 9.80 49.42 -12.05
C LYS A 751 9.03 48.23 -12.60
N VAL A 752 9.43 47.78 -13.78
CA VAL A 752 8.94 46.53 -14.38
C VAL A 752 10.11 45.56 -14.41
N SER A 753 9.92 44.35 -13.90
CA SER A 753 10.95 43.30 -13.89
C SER A 753 10.33 41.95 -14.25
N VAL A 754 11.16 41.01 -14.67
CA VAL A 754 10.73 39.63 -14.99
C VAL A 754 11.57 38.64 -14.18
N ASP A 755 10.91 37.64 -13.61
CA ASP A 755 11.55 36.63 -12.76
C ASP A 755 12.70 35.91 -13.50
N GLY A 756 13.88 35.87 -12.86
CA GLY A 756 15.12 35.35 -13.45
C GLY A 756 15.80 36.23 -14.52
N TYR A 757 15.24 37.39 -14.87
CA TYR A 757 15.84 38.35 -15.82
C TYR A 757 16.24 39.68 -15.15
N GLY A 758 15.45 40.17 -14.20
CA GLY A 758 15.66 41.48 -13.56
C GLY A 758 14.83 42.61 -14.19
N GLN A 759 15.25 43.86 -13.98
CA GLN A 759 14.49 45.05 -14.36
C GLN A 759 14.58 45.34 -15.87
N LEU A 760 13.44 45.65 -16.50
CA LEU A 760 13.33 46.07 -17.89
C LEU A 760 13.66 47.57 -18.05
N PRO A 761 14.28 47.99 -19.17
CA PRO A 761 14.62 49.38 -19.44
C PRO A 761 13.39 50.21 -19.84
N THR A 762 13.08 51.22 -19.03
CA THR A 762 12.11 52.27 -19.37
C THR A 762 12.56 53.01 -20.64
N ASN A 763 11.66 53.17 -21.62
CA ASN A 763 11.88 53.94 -22.86
C ASN A 763 13.05 53.45 -23.75
N GLY A 764 13.45 52.17 -23.65
CA GLY A 764 14.39 51.53 -24.59
C GLY A 764 13.96 50.13 -25.05
N GLY A 765 13.17 49.42 -24.23
CA GLY A 765 12.68 48.06 -24.50
C GLY A 765 13.77 46.98 -24.41
N ALA A 766 13.36 45.74 -24.18
CA ALA A 766 14.28 44.60 -24.01
C ALA A 766 13.84 43.38 -24.83
N SER A 767 14.82 42.65 -25.35
CA SER A 767 14.62 41.35 -26.00
C SER A 767 14.68 40.23 -24.96
N LEU A 768 13.57 39.52 -24.77
CA LEU A 768 13.48 38.34 -23.93
C LEU A 768 13.44 37.08 -24.79
N THR A 769 14.16 36.03 -24.38
CA THR A 769 13.99 34.68 -24.95
C THR A 769 12.70 34.04 -24.43
N VAL A 770 12.23 32.97 -25.09
CA VAL A 770 11.05 32.21 -24.63
C VAL A 770 11.23 31.74 -23.18
N LYS A 771 12.43 31.29 -22.80
CA LYS A 771 12.80 30.86 -21.45
C LYS A 771 12.81 31.99 -20.39
N GLN A 772 12.98 33.24 -20.82
CA GLN A 772 12.97 34.43 -19.95
C GLN A 772 11.56 35.02 -19.77
N PHE A 773 10.56 34.58 -20.55
CA PHE A 773 9.22 35.14 -20.54
C PHE A 773 8.13 34.10 -20.23
N SER A 774 8.18 32.92 -20.88
CA SER A 774 7.16 31.89 -20.73
C SER A 774 7.19 31.30 -19.32
N ASP A 775 6.02 31.16 -18.70
CA ASP A 775 5.83 30.73 -17.31
C ASP A 775 6.42 31.64 -16.22
N LYS A 776 6.98 32.81 -16.56
CA LYS A 776 7.56 33.78 -15.59
C LYS A 776 6.55 34.79 -15.04
N GLU A 777 6.74 35.20 -13.79
CA GLU A 777 6.08 36.39 -13.24
C GLU A 777 6.73 37.65 -13.81
N VAL A 778 5.91 38.56 -14.35
CA VAL A 778 6.30 39.94 -14.66
C VAL A 778 5.89 40.79 -13.47
N LYS A 779 6.84 41.31 -12.69
CA LYS A 779 6.57 42.16 -11.53
C LYS A 779 6.51 43.63 -11.95
N ILE A 780 5.36 44.28 -11.77
CA ILE A 780 5.17 45.72 -11.96
C ILE A 780 5.02 46.36 -10.57
N GLU A 781 5.92 47.28 -10.24
CA GLU A 781 5.96 48.00 -8.96
C GLU A 781 5.70 49.49 -9.17
N THR A 782 4.87 50.06 -8.30
CA THR A 782 4.39 51.46 -8.39
C THR A 782 4.88 52.33 -7.23
N ALA A 783 5.96 51.92 -6.55
CA ALA A 783 6.59 52.69 -5.49
C ALA A 783 7.13 54.02 -6.03
N ASN A 784 6.81 55.12 -5.34
CA ASN A 784 7.20 56.50 -5.69
C ASN A 784 6.69 57.01 -7.05
N VAL A 785 5.71 56.35 -7.65
CA VAL A 785 5.03 56.83 -8.87
C VAL A 785 3.90 57.79 -8.51
N ALA A 786 3.75 58.89 -9.27
CA ALA A 786 2.69 59.87 -9.04
C ALA A 786 1.29 59.38 -9.49
N THR A 787 0.25 59.90 -8.84
CA THR A 787 -1.16 59.73 -9.23
C THR A 787 -1.42 60.14 -10.69
N GLY A 788 -2.28 59.39 -11.38
CA GLY A 788 -2.68 59.65 -12.78
C GLY A 788 -1.62 59.25 -13.81
N LYS A 789 -0.50 58.67 -13.37
CA LYS A 789 0.53 58.11 -14.25
C LYS A 789 0.20 56.68 -14.62
N GLU A 790 0.56 56.29 -15.83
CA GLU A 790 0.37 54.93 -16.34
C GLU A 790 1.69 54.32 -16.80
N VAL A 791 1.79 53.00 -16.67
CA VAL A 791 2.75 52.19 -17.42
C VAL A 791 1.98 51.26 -18.34
N GLU A 792 2.36 51.27 -19.61
CA GLU A 792 2.01 50.25 -20.58
C GLU A 792 3.22 49.32 -20.78
N VAL A 793 3.03 48.05 -20.45
CA VAL A 793 4.00 46.98 -20.73
C VAL A 793 3.45 46.16 -21.88
N LYS A 794 4.01 46.36 -23.08
CA LYS A 794 3.67 45.57 -24.28
C LYS A 794 4.76 44.54 -24.53
N PHE A 795 4.40 43.27 -24.46
CA PHE A 795 5.23 42.15 -24.91
C PHE A 795 4.82 41.81 -26.33
N ALA A 796 5.64 42.21 -27.31
CA ALA A 796 5.44 41.92 -28.72
C ALA A 796 6.33 40.76 -29.16
N LEU A 797 5.74 39.70 -29.68
CA LEU A 797 6.46 38.61 -30.33
C LEU A 797 6.93 39.11 -31.71
N ARG A 798 8.25 39.13 -31.92
CA ARG A 798 8.87 39.57 -33.18
C ARG A 798 9.52 38.40 -33.89
N LYS A 799 9.52 38.50 -35.22
CA LYS A 799 10.25 37.67 -36.17
C LYS A 799 11.38 38.49 -36.77
N LYS A 800 12.58 37.94 -36.82
CA LYS A 800 13.82 38.62 -37.28
C LYS A 800 14.62 37.73 -38.22
N LYS A 801 15.53 38.31 -39.00
CA LYS A 801 16.64 37.56 -39.63
C LYS A 801 17.68 37.14 -38.59
N THR A 802 18.59 36.25 -38.97
CA THR A 802 19.77 35.88 -38.16
C THR A 802 20.76 37.04 -37.95
N ASP A 803 20.76 38.06 -38.82
CA ASP A 803 21.52 39.30 -38.64
C ASP A 803 20.89 40.26 -37.60
N GLY A 804 19.71 39.94 -37.07
CA GLY A 804 18.98 40.75 -36.09
C GLY A 804 17.92 41.70 -36.69
N THR A 805 17.88 41.89 -38.01
CA THR A 805 16.89 42.74 -38.69
C THR A 805 15.47 42.24 -38.42
N VAL A 806 14.59 43.08 -37.89
CA VAL A 806 13.18 42.75 -37.67
C VAL A 806 12.46 42.61 -39.02
N ILE A 807 11.77 41.49 -39.22
CA ILE A 807 10.95 41.19 -40.40
C ILE A 807 9.49 41.50 -40.10
N ASP A 808 9.01 41.10 -38.92
CA ASP A 808 7.65 41.33 -38.43
C ASP A 808 7.69 41.57 -36.93
N SER A 809 6.90 42.53 -36.45
CA SER A 809 6.75 42.91 -35.03
C SER A 809 5.33 42.73 -34.50
N SER A 810 4.47 42.09 -35.29
CA SER A 810 3.02 41.96 -35.08
C SER A 810 2.52 40.53 -34.92
N VAL A 811 3.39 39.51 -35.05
CA VAL A 811 3.10 38.06 -34.96
C VAL A 811 2.10 37.74 -33.84
N ALA A 812 2.37 38.23 -32.64
CA ALA A 812 1.42 38.36 -31.54
C ALA A 812 1.87 39.45 -30.58
N SER A 813 0.96 39.98 -29.76
CA SER A 813 1.37 40.77 -28.59
C SER A 813 0.35 40.72 -27.46
N VAL A 814 0.83 40.77 -26.23
CA VAL A 814 0.00 41.04 -25.05
C VAL A 814 0.43 42.37 -24.43
N THR A 815 -0.54 43.23 -24.13
CA THR A 815 -0.32 44.52 -23.48
C THR A 815 -1.00 44.51 -22.12
N LYS A 816 -0.26 44.84 -21.05
CA LYS A 816 -0.86 45.19 -19.75
C LYS A 816 -0.62 46.67 -19.47
N LYS A 817 -1.71 47.42 -19.28
CA LYS A 817 -1.68 48.77 -18.72
C LYS A 817 -1.92 48.70 -17.22
N VAL A 818 -1.19 49.51 -16.45
CA VAL A 818 -1.41 49.73 -15.02
C VAL A 818 -1.41 51.23 -14.76
N GLN A 819 -2.58 51.77 -14.37
CA GLN A 819 -2.73 53.16 -13.95
C GLN A 819 -2.52 53.28 -12.44
N VAL A 820 -1.72 54.26 -11.99
CA VAL A 820 -1.62 54.62 -10.57
C VAL A 820 -2.76 55.57 -10.22
N VAL A 821 -3.71 55.07 -9.44
CA VAL A 821 -4.89 55.81 -8.97
C VAL A 821 -4.64 56.39 -7.59
N ASP A 822 -5.32 57.49 -7.28
CA ASP A 822 -5.29 58.04 -5.92
C ASP A 822 -6.15 57.19 -4.98
N GLY A 823 -5.49 56.50 -4.05
CA GLY A 823 -6.14 55.75 -2.99
C GLY A 823 -6.99 56.61 -2.04
N LYS A 824 -6.80 57.95 -2.04
CA LYS A 824 -7.65 58.88 -1.27
C LYS A 824 -8.99 59.16 -1.93
N SER A 825 -8.99 59.28 -3.26
CA SER A 825 -10.19 59.59 -4.07
C SER A 825 -10.97 58.34 -4.50
N GLU A 826 -10.31 57.20 -4.70
CA GLU A 826 -10.98 55.94 -5.02
C GLU A 826 -11.74 55.35 -3.83
N ASN A 827 -12.94 54.80 -4.09
CA ASN A 827 -13.75 54.15 -3.07
C ASN A 827 -13.45 52.64 -3.00
N LEU A 828 -12.23 52.32 -2.58
CA LEU A 828 -11.71 50.95 -2.53
C LEU A 828 -12.40 50.11 -1.45
N LYS A 829 -12.84 48.91 -1.84
CA LYS A 829 -13.33 47.85 -0.95
C LYS A 829 -12.21 46.84 -0.71
N TYR A 830 -12.02 46.47 0.56
CA TYR A 830 -10.98 45.55 0.99
C TYR A 830 -11.58 44.24 1.48
N ASN A 831 -10.91 43.13 1.21
CA ASN A 831 -11.18 41.84 1.83
C ASN A 831 -9.86 41.12 2.16
N LEU A 832 -9.94 40.15 3.07
CA LEU A 832 -8.86 39.18 3.23
C LEU A 832 -9.04 38.10 2.17
N LYS A 833 -8.00 37.78 1.40
CA LYS A 833 -8.00 36.64 0.47
C LYS A 833 -8.33 35.37 1.25
N ASP A 834 -9.14 34.49 0.67
CA ASP A 834 -9.43 33.19 1.30
C ASP A 834 -8.14 32.42 1.61
N LEU A 835 -8.09 31.90 2.83
CA LEU A 835 -6.97 31.18 3.42
C LEU A 835 -7.23 29.67 3.41
N GLY A 836 -8.48 29.24 3.27
CA GLY A 836 -8.91 27.86 3.38
C GLY A 836 -8.59 27.25 4.76
N SER A 837 -8.32 25.94 4.78
CA SER A 837 -7.85 25.25 5.99
C SER A 837 -6.33 25.31 6.15
N ILE A 838 -5.84 25.17 7.38
CA ILE A 838 -4.42 24.95 7.73
C ILE A 838 -4.28 23.82 8.76
N PHE A 839 -3.08 23.25 8.86
CA PHE A 839 -2.73 22.20 9.83
C PHE A 839 -2.57 22.75 11.26
N ASN A 840 -2.82 21.93 12.28
CA ASN A 840 -2.66 22.21 13.73
C ASN A 840 -1.17 22.21 14.19
N THR A 841 -0.30 22.86 13.43
CA THR A 841 1.15 22.70 13.50
C THR A 841 1.77 22.92 14.89
N LEU A 842 1.24 23.80 15.76
CA LEU A 842 1.86 24.06 17.07
C LEU A 842 1.31 23.20 18.23
N ASP A 843 0.21 22.49 18.03
CA ASP A 843 -0.37 21.55 19.02
C ASP A 843 -0.13 20.07 18.59
N ASP A 844 0.42 19.85 17.40
CA ASP A 844 0.84 18.54 16.88
C ASP A 844 2.16 18.04 17.48
N ASP A 845 2.21 16.78 17.89
CA ASP A 845 3.36 16.18 18.59
C ASP A 845 4.67 16.15 17.80
N MET A 846 4.61 16.12 16.45
CA MET A 846 5.80 16.09 15.61
C MET A 846 6.50 17.45 15.56
N TYR A 847 5.74 18.55 15.71
CA TYR A 847 6.20 19.93 15.49
C TYR A 847 6.14 20.84 16.72
N LYS A 848 5.38 20.48 17.78
CA LYS A 848 5.30 21.24 19.04
C LYS A 848 6.64 21.46 19.76
N ASN A 849 7.69 20.73 19.35
CA ASN A 849 9.07 20.87 19.83
C ASN A 849 10.05 21.36 18.75
N SER A 850 9.59 21.74 17.54
CA SER A 850 10.46 22.27 16.47
C SER A 850 10.74 23.76 16.66
N THR A 851 12.01 24.13 16.80
CA THR A 851 12.47 25.52 16.95
C THR A 851 12.24 26.38 15.72
N GLU A 852 12.33 25.81 14.51
CA GLU A 852 12.08 26.52 13.25
C GLU A 852 10.61 26.93 13.08
N ILE A 853 9.70 26.13 13.66
CA ILE A 853 8.25 26.22 13.42
C ILE A 853 7.53 26.94 14.56
N GLN A 854 7.99 26.80 15.80
CA GLN A 854 7.45 27.53 16.96
C GLN A 854 7.81 29.02 17.02
N GLY A 855 8.75 29.49 16.19
CA GLY A 855 9.20 30.89 16.17
C GLY A 855 8.17 31.87 15.60
N ASN A 856 8.64 32.91 14.92
CA ASN A 856 7.77 33.81 14.14
C ASN A 856 7.14 33.01 12.99
N PRO A 857 5.80 32.93 12.85
CA PRO A 857 5.14 32.25 11.73
C PRO A 857 5.64 32.66 10.35
N ALA A 858 6.15 33.89 10.19
CA ALA A 858 6.77 34.37 8.95
C ALA A 858 8.02 33.58 8.49
N LYS A 859 8.56 32.67 9.31
CA LYS A 859 9.73 31.82 9.00
C LYS A 859 9.38 30.36 8.67
N SER A 860 8.14 29.93 8.91
CA SER A 860 7.71 28.54 8.64
C SER A 860 7.07 28.41 7.26
N LYS A 861 7.41 27.34 6.52
CA LYS A 861 6.75 27.00 5.24
C LYS A 861 5.31 26.53 5.43
N LEU A 862 4.92 26.16 6.65
CA LEU A 862 3.57 25.71 7.01
C LEU A 862 2.60 26.86 7.31
N ALA A 863 3.10 28.10 7.46
CA ALA A 863 2.27 29.28 7.62
C ALA A 863 1.68 29.77 6.28
N LYS A 864 0.52 30.42 6.31
CA LYS A 864 -0.07 31.11 5.15
C LYS A 864 0.10 32.62 5.26
N GLU A 865 0.37 33.26 4.13
CA GLU A 865 0.45 34.72 4.04
C GLU A 865 -0.95 35.35 4.07
N LEU A 866 -1.15 36.33 4.95
CA LEU A 866 -2.40 37.07 5.11
C LEU A 866 -2.44 38.18 4.08
N VAL A 867 -2.99 37.87 2.89
CA VAL A 867 -3.06 38.81 1.76
C VAL A 867 -4.37 39.59 1.80
N VAL A 868 -4.30 40.91 1.98
CA VAL A 868 -5.43 41.81 1.76
C VAL A 868 -5.54 42.09 0.25
N GLU A 869 -6.68 41.82 -0.37
CA GLU A 869 -6.97 42.28 -1.73
C GLU A 869 -7.82 43.57 -1.69
N ALA A 870 -7.67 44.40 -2.72
CA ALA A 870 -8.45 45.62 -2.89
C ALA A 870 -9.21 45.57 -4.22
N THR A 871 -10.42 46.11 -4.23
CA THR A 871 -11.28 46.24 -5.42
C THR A 871 -11.85 47.64 -5.54
N ASP A 872 -12.06 48.14 -6.75
CA ASP A 872 -12.74 49.41 -6.98
C ASP A 872 -14.27 49.28 -6.87
N SER A 873 -14.98 50.39 -7.06
CA SER A 873 -16.44 50.44 -6.94
C SER A 873 -17.18 49.52 -7.93
N ALA A 874 -16.55 49.18 -9.06
CA ALA A 874 -17.05 48.25 -10.07
C ALA A 874 -16.54 46.80 -9.88
N GLY A 875 -15.77 46.53 -8.81
CA GLY A 875 -15.27 45.20 -8.46
C GLY A 875 -13.95 44.80 -9.13
N ASN A 876 -13.30 45.68 -9.89
CA ASN A 876 -12.02 45.39 -10.52
C ASN A 876 -10.91 45.31 -9.46
N LYS A 877 -10.00 44.33 -9.58
CA LYS A 877 -8.85 44.24 -8.66
C LYS A 877 -7.92 45.45 -8.82
N VAL A 878 -7.53 46.03 -7.69
CA VAL A 878 -6.59 47.15 -7.58
C VAL A 878 -5.35 46.66 -6.82
N ALA A 879 -4.17 46.84 -7.38
CA ALA A 879 -2.92 46.48 -6.71
C ALA A 879 -2.66 47.40 -5.52
N PHE A 880 -2.44 46.81 -4.35
CA PHE A 880 -2.39 47.53 -3.08
C PHE A 880 -1.02 47.37 -2.40
N PRO A 881 -0.43 48.43 -1.81
CA PRO A 881 0.82 48.33 -1.07
C PRO A 881 0.70 47.43 0.17
N LYS A 882 1.79 46.72 0.50
CA LYS A 882 1.89 45.85 1.69
C LYS A 882 2.04 46.72 2.94
N GLN A 883 0.92 47.07 3.58
CA GLN A 883 0.88 48.01 4.73
C GLN A 883 0.20 47.43 5.98
N ILE A 884 0.35 46.13 6.25
CA ILE A 884 -0.18 45.51 7.48
C ILE A 884 0.56 46.07 8.69
N LYS A 885 -0.22 46.58 9.67
CA LYS A 885 0.26 47.19 10.92
C LYS A 885 0.22 46.21 12.09
N SER A 886 -0.85 45.42 12.18
CA SER A 886 -0.98 44.35 13.18
C SER A 886 -1.96 43.29 12.73
N VAL A 887 -1.90 42.13 13.38
CA VAL A 887 -2.88 41.06 13.23
C VAL A 887 -3.38 40.68 14.63
N SER A 888 -4.61 40.20 14.68
CA SER A 888 -5.25 39.63 15.86
C SER A 888 -6.06 38.40 15.47
N SER A 889 -6.35 37.54 16.44
CA SER A 889 -7.21 36.37 16.32
C SER A 889 -8.24 36.43 17.44
N GLU A 890 -9.51 36.17 17.14
CA GLU A 890 -10.56 36.06 18.18
C GLU A 890 -10.25 34.91 19.15
N VAL A 891 -9.73 33.79 18.65
CA VAL A 891 -9.28 32.65 19.44
C VAL A 891 -7.80 32.39 19.21
N TYR A 892 -6.95 32.88 20.13
CA TYR A 892 -5.49 32.65 20.12
C TYR A 892 -5.11 31.18 20.35
N GLU A 893 -6.01 30.36 20.90
CA GLU A 893 -5.75 28.92 21.07
C GLU A 893 -5.75 28.16 19.74
N TYR A 894 -6.52 28.59 18.74
CA TYR A 894 -6.58 27.89 17.46
C TYR A 894 -5.48 28.34 16.49
N VAL A 895 -5.08 29.61 16.47
CA VAL A 895 -4.05 30.11 15.54
C VAL A 895 -3.04 31.04 16.21
N ARG A 896 -1.76 30.88 15.83
CA ARG A 896 -0.70 31.86 16.07
C ARG A 896 -0.48 32.68 14.80
N TYR A 897 -0.19 33.96 14.95
CA TYR A 897 0.11 34.88 13.86
C TYR A 897 1.41 35.64 14.13
N GLY A 898 2.00 36.22 13.07
CA GLY A 898 3.21 37.03 13.16
C GLY A 898 3.35 38.00 11.99
N LEU A 899 4.07 39.09 12.20
CA LEU A 899 4.45 40.02 11.13
C LEU A 899 5.73 39.53 10.45
N GLY A 900 5.83 39.73 9.13
CA GLY A 900 7.06 39.47 8.37
C GLY A 900 8.08 40.59 8.59
N ASP A 901 9.34 40.21 8.82
CA ASP A 901 10.45 41.12 9.12
C ASP A 901 10.51 42.27 8.07
N GLY A 902 10.29 43.51 8.52
CA GLY A 902 10.39 44.76 7.73
C GLY A 902 9.35 45.02 6.62
N ASN A 903 8.59 44.02 6.17
CA ASN A 903 7.99 44.02 4.82
C ASN A 903 6.47 44.30 4.75
N GLY A 904 5.82 44.74 5.83
CA GLY A 904 4.38 45.07 5.84
C GLY A 904 3.45 43.89 5.52
N LYS A 905 3.97 42.67 5.69
CA LYS A 905 3.28 41.38 5.53
C LYS A 905 2.93 40.78 6.89
N ALA A 906 1.96 39.86 6.90
CA ALA A 906 1.68 39.02 8.06
C ALA A 906 1.37 37.59 7.66
N TYR A 907 1.51 36.68 8.63
CA TYR A 907 1.39 35.23 8.44
C TYR A 907 0.57 34.61 9.57
N VAL A 908 -0.17 33.54 9.25
CA VAL A 908 -0.93 32.71 10.21
C VAL A 908 -0.49 31.26 10.13
N ILE A 909 -0.37 30.60 11.29
CA ILE A 909 -0.09 29.17 11.41
C ILE A 909 -1.05 28.56 12.44
N GLY A 910 -1.48 27.32 12.20
CA GLY A 910 -2.39 26.64 13.12
C GLY A 910 -1.68 26.28 14.42
N LYS A 911 -2.34 26.56 15.54
CA LYS A 911 -2.00 26.07 16.86
C LYS A 911 -2.86 24.82 17.13
N LYS A 912 -4.04 24.97 17.71
CA LYS A 912 -4.96 23.87 18.03
C LYS A 912 -6.10 23.77 17.02
N THR A 913 -6.71 22.59 16.91
CA THR A 913 -7.92 22.38 16.09
C THR A 913 -9.08 23.28 16.53
N GLY A 914 -9.77 23.85 15.55
CA GLY A 914 -10.86 24.79 15.77
C GLY A 914 -11.04 25.75 14.60
N THR A 915 -11.81 26.81 14.80
CA THR A 915 -12.02 27.87 13.80
C THR A 915 -11.93 29.22 14.49
N SER A 916 -11.14 30.13 13.94
CA SER A 916 -10.99 31.49 14.46
C SER A 916 -11.10 32.51 13.33
N ASN A 917 -11.70 33.66 13.61
CA ASN A 917 -11.60 34.80 12.72
C ASN A 917 -10.28 35.54 13.00
N VAL A 918 -9.53 35.77 11.93
CA VAL A 918 -8.26 36.51 11.94
C VAL A 918 -8.52 37.91 11.37
N THR A 919 -8.26 38.92 12.18
CA THR A 919 -8.45 40.34 11.83
C THR A 919 -7.11 41.00 11.58
N VAL A 920 -6.93 41.47 10.35
CA VAL A 920 -5.74 42.16 9.86
C VAL A 920 -6.00 43.66 9.87
N ARG A 921 -5.22 44.41 10.65
CA ARG A 921 -5.20 45.88 10.63
C ARG A 921 -4.11 46.36 9.69
N PHE A 922 -4.47 47.22 8.75
CA PHE A 922 -3.58 47.77 7.72
C PHE A 922 -3.91 49.25 7.50
N LEU A 923 -3.00 50.00 6.87
CA LEU A 923 -3.37 51.31 6.35
C LEU A 923 -4.05 51.15 4.99
N ASP A 924 -5.20 51.80 4.81
CA ASP A 924 -5.93 51.83 3.55
C ASP A 924 -5.32 52.82 2.53
N GLY A 925 -5.95 52.94 1.36
CA GLY A 925 -5.51 53.86 0.30
C GLY A 925 -5.54 55.34 0.70
N LYS A 926 -6.28 55.70 1.76
CA LYS A 926 -6.32 57.06 2.32
C LYS A 926 -5.17 57.31 3.30
N GLY A 927 -4.54 56.25 3.81
CA GLY A 927 -3.59 56.28 4.91
C GLY A 927 -4.26 56.19 6.29
N ASN A 928 -5.55 55.81 6.34
CA ASN A 928 -6.27 55.56 7.59
C ASN A 928 -6.07 54.11 8.04
N ASP A 929 -6.14 53.85 9.35
CA ASP A 929 -6.26 52.48 9.84
C ASP A 929 -7.59 51.86 9.41
N ASN A 930 -7.52 50.67 8.83
CA ASN A 930 -8.65 49.89 8.37
C ASN A 930 -8.44 48.40 8.75
N THR A 931 -9.51 47.61 8.77
CA THR A 931 -9.49 46.21 9.22
C THR A 931 -10.29 45.32 8.30
N VAL A 932 -9.68 44.21 7.87
CA VAL A 932 -10.39 43.10 7.22
C VAL A 932 -10.28 41.85 8.09
N THR A 933 -11.37 41.10 8.15
CA THR A 933 -11.48 39.87 8.93
C THR A 933 -11.78 38.72 7.97
N GLY A 934 -11.10 37.60 8.16
CA GLY A 934 -11.36 36.36 7.43
C GLY A 934 -11.25 35.15 8.35
N GLN A 935 -12.00 34.10 8.03
CA GLN A 935 -12.06 32.90 8.86
C GLN A 935 -10.90 31.95 8.53
N VAL A 936 -10.30 31.35 9.56
CA VAL A 936 -9.27 30.32 9.45
C VAL A 936 -9.72 29.07 10.16
N THR A 937 -9.81 27.96 9.42
CA THR A 937 -10.12 26.64 9.97
C THR A 937 -8.84 25.84 10.18
N VAL A 938 -8.62 25.36 11.40
CA VAL A 938 -7.43 24.59 11.78
C VAL A 938 -7.80 23.13 11.98
N LYS A 939 -7.16 22.26 11.21
CA LYS A 939 -7.45 20.83 11.11
C LYS A 939 -6.32 19.98 11.64
N ASN A 940 -6.67 18.83 12.23
CA ASN A 940 -5.77 17.70 12.50
C ASN A 940 -6.04 16.56 11.51
N GLU A 941 -6.10 16.92 10.22
CA GLU A 941 -6.00 15.95 9.12
C GLU A 941 -4.51 15.79 8.82
N PRO A 942 -3.92 14.58 8.91
CA PRO A 942 -2.51 14.35 8.66
C PRO A 942 -2.05 14.96 7.33
N ASN A 943 -0.84 15.50 7.29
CA ASN A 943 -0.28 16.06 6.06
C ASN A 943 -0.18 14.97 4.99
N LYS A 944 -0.61 15.30 3.78
CA LYS A 944 -0.58 14.43 2.61
C LYS A 944 0.01 15.22 1.44
N VAL A 945 0.91 14.59 0.70
CA VAL A 945 1.43 15.15 -0.55
C VAL A 945 0.31 15.17 -1.59
N GLU A 946 -0.01 16.36 -2.11
CA GLU A 946 -1.04 16.58 -3.13
C GLU A 946 -0.44 16.41 -4.54
N SER A 947 0.67 17.10 -4.81
CA SER A 947 1.54 16.88 -5.98
C SER A 947 3.01 16.76 -5.59
N ILE A 948 3.74 16.01 -6.41
CA ILE A 948 5.19 15.92 -6.40
C ILE A 948 5.66 15.96 -7.85
N GLU A 949 6.62 16.83 -8.14
CA GLU A 949 7.00 17.23 -9.49
C GLU A 949 8.54 17.33 -9.53
N ALA A 950 9.19 16.47 -10.32
CA ALA A 950 10.62 16.61 -10.61
C ALA A 950 10.82 17.68 -11.68
N GLY A 951 11.79 18.59 -11.50
CA GLY A 951 12.02 19.68 -12.45
C GLY A 951 12.61 19.23 -13.78
N LYS A 952 13.21 18.03 -13.86
CA LYS A 952 13.53 17.34 -15.12
C LYS A 952 13.21 15.84 -15.09
N ALA A 953 12.77 15.31 -16.24
CA ALA A 953 12.59 13.86 -16.46
C ALA A 953 13.93 13.11 -16.63
N SER A 954 14.97 13.80 -17.11
CA SER A 954 16.34 13.29 -17.20
C SER A 954 17.33 14.38 -16.78
N LYS A 955 18.40 14.01 -16.07
CA LYS A 955 19.46 14.94 -15.67
C LYS A 955 20.85 14.30 -15.73
N THR A 956 21.71 14.89 -16.56
CA THR A 956 23.10 14.48 -16.77
C THR A 956 24.04 15.25 -15.84
N PHE A 957 24.95 14.52 -15.19
CA PHE A 957 26.01 15.04 -14.34
C PHE A 957 27.39 14.54 -14.80
N SER A 958 28.42 15.40 -14.76
CA SER A 958 29.81 15.00 -15.05
C SER A 958 30.62 14.74 -13.78
N ARG A 959 31.54 13.77 -13.84
CA ARG A 959 32.56 13.54 -12.80
C ARG A 959 33.77 14.44 -12.98
N GLY A 960 34.13 14.79 -14.22
CA GLY A 960 35.19 15.72 -14.58
C GLY A 960 34.70 17.14 -14.84
N ALA A 961 35.63 18.00 -15.27
CA ALA A 961 35.40 19.41 -15.59
C ALA A 961 34.77 19.61 -16.98
N ASN A 962 33.62 18.98 -17.24
CA ASN A 962 32.82 19.26 -18.42
C ASN A 962 32.11 20.63 -18.25
N ALA A 963 31.99 21.40 -19.34
CA ALA A 963 31.47 22.77 -19.30
C ALA A 963 29.94 22.88 -19.51
N THR A 964 29.26 21.78 -19.85
CA THR A 964 27.84 21.76 -20.25
C THR A 964 26.93 20.93 -19.35
N ALA A 965 27.47 20.24 -18.33
CA ALA A 965 26.72 19.42 -17.38
C ALA A 965 26.93 19.91 -15.95
N ASP A 966 25.96 19.67 -15.08
CA ASP A 966 26.12 19.91 -13.64
C ASP A 966 27.20 18.98 -13.09
N LYS A 967 28.13 19.47 -12.27
CA LYS A 967 29.14 18.60 -11.69
C LYS A 967 28.53 17.74 -10.60
N LEU A 968 28.84 16.45 -10.62
CA LEU A 968 28.45 15.53 -9.56
C LEU A 968 29.11 15.89 -8.22
N SER A 969 30.25 16.61 -8.23
CA SER A 969 30.92 17.12 -7.02
C SER A 969 30.07 18.09 -6.21
N ASP A 970 29.20 18.86 -6.85
CA ASP A 970 28.62 20.06 -6.26
C ASP A 970 27.35 19.74 -5.42
N ILE A 971 26.99 18.45 -5.36
CA ILE A 971 25.83 17.91 -4.63
C ILE A 971 26.20 16.83 -3.58
N LEU A 972 27.48 16.71 -3.24
CA LEU A 972 27.93 15.86 -2.11
C LEU A 972 27.40 16.37 -0.76
N VAL A 973 27.26 15.45 0.19
CA VAL A 973 27.23 15.75 1.63
C VAL A 973 28.64 16.18 2.08
N GLN A 974 28.76 16.98 3.15
CA GLN A 974 30.05 17.51 3.63
C GLN A 974 31.02 16.47 4.24
N ASN A 975 30.78 15.16 4.03
CA ASN A 975 31.64 14.08 4.52
C ASN A 975 32.57 13.57 3.41
N THR A 976 33.69 12.94 3.79
CA THR A 976 34.76 12.50 2.86
C THR A 976 34.45 11.19 2.13
N THR A 977 33.17 10.91 1.92
CA THR A 977 32.61 9.73 1.26
C THR A 977 31.66 10.20 0.16
N ASN A 978 31.63 9.50 -0.98
CA ASN A 978 30.86 9.91 -2.18
C ASN A 978 29.34 9.74 -1.99
N GLN A 979 28.76 10.48 -1.05
CA GLN A 979 27.35 10.47 -0.68
C GLN A 979 26.64 11.69 -1.25
N TYR A 980 25.61 11.46 -2.06
CA TYR A 980 24.86 12.50 -2.77
C TYR A 980 23.45 12.63 -2.21
N LYS A 981 22.95 13.87 -2.12
CA LYS A 981 21.56 14.13 -1.69
C LYS A 981 20.57 13.92 -2.83
N LEU A 982 19.62 13.01 -2.62
CA LEU A 982 18.71 12.52 -3.67
C LEU A 982 17.85 13.61 -4.32
N TYR A 983 17.32 14.56 -3.54
CA TYR A 983 16.49 15.64 -4.08
C TYR A 983 17.24 16.57 -5.06
N ASN A 984 18.57 16.71 -4.92
CA ASN A 984 19.39 17.51 -5.85
C ASN A 984 19.57 16.84 -7.22
N LEU A 985 19.51 15.50 -7.27
CA LEU A 985 19.64 14.72 -8.51
C LEU A 985 18.43 14.91 -9.44
N MET A 986 17.26 15.21 -8.87
CA MET A 986 16.00 15.40 -9.62
C MET A 986 15.85 16.80 -10.24
N GLY A 987 16.79 17.72 -9.93
CA GLY A 987 16.91 19.06 -10.52
C GLY A 987 15.64 19.90 -10.35
N ASP A 988 15.49 20.53 -9.18
CA ASP A 988 14.30 21.31 -8.75
C ASP A 988 13.07 20.45 -8.42
N LEU A 989 13.27 19.43 -7.56
CA LEU A 989 12.17 18.68 -6.96
C LEU A 989 11.24 19.63 -6.20
N THR A 990 9.95 19.59 -6.55
CA THR A 990 8.87 20.39 -5.96
C THR A 990 7.83 19.46 -5.34
N VAL A 991 7.40 19.77 -4.12
CA VAL A 991 6.42 18.98 -3.36
C VAL A 991 5.38 19.94 -2.78
N LYS A 992 4.10 19.57 -2.86
CA LYS A 992 2.99 20.36 -2.29
C LYS A 992 2.15 19.50 -1.36
N ASN A 993 1.73 20.03 -0.21
CA ASN A 993 0.75 19.37 0.67
C ASN A 993 -0.68 19.83 0.35
N GLN A 994 -1.69 19.13 0.89
CA GLN A 994 -3.11 19.46 0.69
C GLN A 994 -3.56 20.82 1.26
N TYR A 995 -2.67 21.51 1.99
CA TYR A 995 -2.92 22.85 2.52
C TYR A 995 -2.36 23.95 1.60
N GLY A 996 -1.67 23.59 0.52
CA GLY A 996 -1.06 24.51 -0.44
C GLY A 996 0.33 25.04 -0.04
N ASN A 997 0.99 24.40 0.93
CA ASN A 997 2.39 24.69 1.27
C ASN A 997 3.32 24.02 0.23
N GLU A 998 4.28 24.77 -0.31
CA GLU A 998 5.24 24.30 -1.33
C GLU A 998 6.65 24.16 -0.75
N PHE A 999 7.28 23.02 -1.02
CA PHE A 999 8.63 22.65 -0.57
C PHE A 999 9.51 22.35 -1.79
N LYS A 1000 10.72 22.92 -1.82
CA LYS A 1000 11.67 22.83 -2.94
C LYS A 1000 13.11 22.69 -2.46
N ASN A 1001 13.87 21.80 -3.09
CA ASN A 1001 15.30 21.57 -2.85
C ASN A 1001 15.66 21.50 -1.35
N GLU A 1002 16.54 22.37 -0.85
CA GLU A 1002 16.97 22.42 0.55
C GLU A 1002 15.83 22.68 1.55
N ASN A 1003 14.68 23.20 1.09
CA ASN A 1003 13.47 23.39 1.90
C ASN A 1003 12.64 22.10 2.06
N ILE A 1004 13.03 20.99 1.42
CA ILE A 1004 12.41 19.66 1.61
C ILE A 1004 12.96 19.01 2.87
N ALA A 1005 14.29 19.00 3.06
CA ALA A 1005 14.95 18.24 4.11
C ALA A 1005 14.46 18.54 5.55
N PRO A 1006 14.28 19.81 6.00
CA PRO A 1006 13.77 20.09 7.35
C PRO A 1006 12.34 19.60 7.62
N TYR A 1007 11.62 19.23 6.56
CA TYR A 1007 10.24 18.75 6.61
C TYR A 1007 10.13 17.27 6.20
N ASN A 1008 11.19 16.59 5.72
CA ASN A 1008 11.03 15.26 5.16
C ASN A 1008 10.73 14.21 6.23
N ASP A 1009 11.58 14.09 7.25
CA ASP A 1009 11.48 13.13 8.37
C ASP A 1009 10.11 13.08 9.09
N LYS A 1010 9.29 14.13 8.93
CA LYS A 1010 8.05 14.34 9.66
C LYS A 1010 6.84 14.58 8.78
N LEU A 1011 6.93 15.46 7.79
CA LEU A 1011 5.78 15.99 7.04
C LEU A 1011 5.58 15.28 5.71
N LEU A 1012 6.65 15.13 4.93
CA LEU A 1012 6.60 14.66 3.55
C LEU A 1012 6.88 13.16 3.45
N GLN A 1013 7.75 12.65 4.34
CA GLN A 1013 8.13 11.25 4.51
C GLN A 1013 8.45 10.58 3.16
N LEU A 1014 9.18 11.31 2.31
CA LEU A 1014 9.52 10.90 0.96
C LEU A 1014 10.54 9.78 1.02
N THR A 1015 10.11 8.62 0.55
CA THR A 1015 10.98 7.48 0.26
C THR A 1015 11.56 7.62 -1.14
N TYR A 1016 12.76 7.08 -1.34
CA TYR A 1016 13.42 7.08 -2.64
C TYR A 1016 13.72 5.63 -3.04
N ILE A 1017 13.52 5.31 -4.32
CA ILE A 1017 13.76 3.99 -4.89
C ILE A 1017 14.59 4.16 -6.16
N ILE A 1018 15.55 3.27 -6.34
CA ILE A 1018 16.41 3.21 -7.52
C ILE A 1018 15.99 2.01 -8.37
N THR A 1019 15.86 2.24 -9.66
CA THR A 1019 15.41 1.28 -10.67
C THR A 1019 16.26 1.44 -11.93
N ASP A 1020 16.19 0.48 -12.86
CA ASP A 1020 16.82 0.55 -14.18
C ASP A 1020 18.30 0.99 -14.17
N VAL A 1021 19.09 0.42 -13.25
CA VAL A 1021 20.52 0.69 -13.12
C VAL A 1021 21.27 0.10 -14.31
N SER A 1022 21.98 0.95 -15.05
CA SER A 1022 22.73 0.60 -16.25
C SER A 1022 24.11 1.29 -16.22
N MET A 1023 25.03 0.71 -15.44
CA MET A 1023 26.37 1.25 -15.22
C MET A 1023 27.42 0.68 -16.18
N GLU A 1024 28.44 1.48 -16.49
CA GLU A 1024 29.66 1.03 -17.16
C GLU A 1024 30.49 0.11 -16.24
N GLN A 1025 31.49 -0.61 -16.78
CA GLN A 1025 32.14 -1.73 -16.08
C GLN A 1025 32.69 -1.34 -14.69
N ASN A 1026 32.42 -2.22 -13.70
CA ASN A 1026 32.70 -2.04 -12.27
C ASN A 1026 32.00 -0.82 -11.61
N GLY A 1027 31.10 -0.14 -12.31
CA GLY A 1027 30.22 0.87 -11.74
C GLY A 1027 29.09 0.24 -10.91
N SER A 1028 28.62 0.98 -9.92
CA SER A 1028 27.54 0.55 -9.02
C SER A 1028 26.80 1.74 -8.43
N VAL A 1029 25.57 1.50 -8.01
CA VAL A 1029 24.70 2.49 -7.35
C VAL A 1029 24.11 1.82 -6.12
N SER A 1030 24.26 2.42 -4.94
CA SER A 1030 23.69 1.90 -3.69
C SER A 1030 23.06 3.01 -2.86
N LEU A 1031 21.96 2.67 -2.21
CA LEU A 1031 21.13 3.58 -1.41
C LEU A 1031 21.21 3.16 0.06
N ASN A 1032 21.39 4.14 0.97
CA ASN A 1032 21.31 3.91 2.42
C ASN A 1032 20.60 5.12 3.06
N GLY A 1033 19.31 4.94 3.40
CA GLY A 1033 18.42 6.04 3.76
C GLY A 1033 18.34 7.08 2.64
N GLU A 1034 18.55 8.36 2.96
CA GLU A 1034 18.64 9.43 1.95
C GLU A 1034 20.00 9.54 1.24
N ASN A 1035 21.01 8.74 1.62
CA ASN A 1035 22.37 8.86 1.11
C ASN A 1035 22.60 7.91 -0.06
N LEU A 1036 22.91 8.49 -1.23
CA LEU A 1036 23.26 7.74 -2.43
C LEU A 1036 24.76 7.61 -2.59
N THR A 1037 25.28 6.40 -2.82
CA THR A 1037 26.65 6.17 -3.31
C THR A 1037 26.63 5.80 -4.79
N ILE A 1038 27.47 6.45 -5.60
CA ILE A 1038 27.63 6.17 -7.04
C ILE A 1038 29.10 5.92 -7.37
N VAL A 1039 29.41 4.74 -7.91
CA VAL A 1039 30.73 4.37 -8.45
C VAL A 1039 30.62 4.22 -9.96
N GLY A 1040 31.60 4.71 -10.73
CA GLY A 1040 31.60 4.62 -12.20
C GLY A 1040 30.58 5.53 -12.90
N ASN A 1041 30.40 5.29 -14.20
CA ASN A 1041 29.51 6.05 -15.09
C ASN A 1041 28.29 5.20 -15.48
N GLY A 1042 27.30 5.81 -16.14
CA GLY A 1042 26.14 5.11 -16.67
C GLY A 1042 24.84 5.87 -16.43
N SER A 1043 23.76 5.14 -16.19
CA SER A 1043 22.44 5.71 -15.86
C SER A 1043 21.72 4.89 -14.78
N PHE A 1044 20.79 5.54 -14.08
CA PHE A 1044 19.81 4.87 -13.21
C PHE A 1044 18.56 5.74 -13.08
N THR A 1045 17.42 5.12 -12.79
CA THR A 1045 16.15 5.82 -12.61
C THR A 1045 15.83 6.00 -11.13
N LEU A 1046 15.85 7.25 -10.68
CA LEU A 1046 15.51 7.67 -9.33
C LEU A 1046 14.03 8.03 -9.27
N THR A 1047 13.26 7.31 -8.46
CA THR A 1047 11.87 7.64 -8.15
C THR A 1047 11.75 8.07 -6.70
N VAL A 1048 11.12 9.21 -6.44
CA VAL A 1048 10.73 9.69 -5.11
C VAL A 1048 9.24 9.43 -4.91
N THR A 1049 8.85 8.88 -3.76
CA THR A 1049 7.48 8.45 -3.46
C THR A 1049 7.07 8.87 -2.04
N ALA A 1050 5.96 9.60 -1.94
CA ALA A 1050 5.32 9.96 -0.67
C ALA A 1050 4.48 8.79 -0.11
N PRO A 1051 4.14 8.75 1.19
CA PRO A 1051 3.41 7.63 1.81
C PRO A 1051 2.02 7.33 1.23
N ASN A 1052 1.43 8.28 0.49
CA ASN A 1052 0.16 8.12 -0.23
C ASN A 1052 0.34 7.74 -1.70
N GLY A 1053 1.49 7.16 -2.08
CA GLY A 1053 1.76 6.65 -3.43
C GLY A 1053 1.97 7.72 -4.50
N LYS A 1054 1.94 9.01 -4.16
CA LYS A 1054 2.31 10.10 -5.07
C LYS A 1054 3.82 10.04 -5.33
N SER A 1055 4.21 9.90 -6.60
CA SER A 1055 5.61 9.78 -6.98
C SER A 1055 6.00 10.68 -8.16
N ALA A 1056 7.29 11.00 -8.22
CA ALA A 1056 7.94 11.64 -9.36
C ALA A 1056 9.25 10.90 -9.68
N THR A 1057 9.71 10.98 -10.93
CA THR A 1057 10.83 10.17 -11.43
C THR A 1057 11.76 11.02 -12.29
N THR A 1058 13.06 10.82 -12.12
CA THR A 1058 14.13 11.39 -12.95
C THR A 1058 15.14 10.29 -13.29
N THR A 1059 15.46 10.09 -14.57
CA THR A 1059 16.65 9.32 -14.93
C THR A 1059 17.89 10.17 -14.69
N VAL A 1060 18.77 9.69 -13.83
CA VAL A 1060 20.06 10.30 -13.55
C VAL A 1060 21.09 9.67 -14.48
N VAL A 1061 21.88 10.50 -15.17
CA VAL A 1061 22.98 10.05 -16.03
C VAL A 1061 24.30 10.60 -15.51
N ILE A 1062 25.31 9.73 -15.45
CA ILE A 1062 26.64 10.04 -14.93
C ILE A 1062 27.66 9.82 -16.04
N THR A 1063 28.37 10.87 -16.44
CA THR A 1063 29.48 10.81 -17.41
C THR A 1063 30.82 11.12 -16.75
N ASN A 1064 31.91 10.82 -17.45
CA ASN A 1064 33.17 11.53 -17.24
C ASN A 1064 32.99 13.04 -17.46
#